data_AF-A0A1Z5L2E6-F1
#
_entry.id   AF-A0A1Z5L2E6-F1
#
_cell.length_a   1.000
_cell.length_b   1.000
_cell.length_c   1.000
_cell.angle_alpha   90.00
_cell.angle_beta   90.00
_cell.angle_gamma   90.00
#
_symmetry.space_group_name_H-M   'P 1'
#
loop_
_entity.id
_entity.type
_entity.pdbx_description
1 polymer ?
#
loop_
_entity_poly.entity_id
_entity_poly.type
_entity_poly.pdbx_seq_one_letter_code
_entity_poly.pdbx_strand_id
1 'polypeptide(L)'
;MARKSNPRPVRKNGCGDGTSLHESPHKNTAWKGIWASFAVVLTCVSGIANMVHISTLFENDRHFSHLSNLEREMTFRTEMGLYYSYYKTLVEAPSIVEGVYSLIYDNRTEYPDVINTMSRFNLYPELVMATTFRAYRDIAERLDLSTRTCWIVYRGDNLPDAESCEGLGDPPNFYVTAVFLWNGLVSAGLFVYGWILSGSLFSGLITVLCFFYNHGDSTRVQWTPPLRESFAYPLFLWQMLITTLVLRRGGGSQSYAAITVLTVAFHLCWQFAQFALLTQCVALFACLLLQQVSLSRLRSLLTLHLIALIIAHVLLFRNEMLLTSLYASFLLSAIAVLLIFALYSQKFEKQQVSTVGTFILIMLAASVSIVVKFALSKLLGVNNDAHIWNILLSKLTTYKDFHTMLYTCAVEFDFLDLNTLSSLTRTLLIPSSIVASLLWVYAAIFKQHQKYQNAAALYNILQAAAFCVMAAFIMRLKLFMTPHLSLIVSLLSSRHLLGFIKSTHVHMSLIVALLAAMTFQGIQNIRAQRSIIGEYSNPDLEELLLWVNHSTPETAAFGGPMPTMANLLLSTRRPIVNHPHYEDSNLRERTKKVYTVYSRTTLSELYAVLSSLSVRYLVVGTQWCRGRSRPGCGLTEIWDALDKERKSNKPACIILQDLDQDPDPFQRVFSNDDYTVVKL
;
A
#
# COMPACT_ATOMS: atom_id res chain seq x y z
N MET A 1 -76.92 -33.73 58.22
CA MET A 1 -75.70 -33.77 57.38
C MET A 1 -76.11 -33.86 55.92
N ALA A 2 -75.49 -33.06 55.06
CA ALA A 2 -76.04 -32.53 53.82
C ALA A 2 -76.23 -33.54 52.66
N ARG A 3 -77.11 -33.14 51.74
CA ARG A 3 -77.55 -33.80 50.50
C ARG A 3 -76.92 -33.08 49.29
N LYS A 4 -76.81 -33.81 48.16
CA LYS A 4 -77.00 -33.40 46.73
C LYS A 4 -75.81 -32.89 45.86
N SER A 5 -75.59 -33.66 44.78
CA SER A 5 -75.56 -33.36 43.31
C SER A 5 -74.59 -32.33 42.66
N ASN A 6 -73.91 -32.81 41.58
CA ASN A 6 -73.16 -32.16 40.48
C ASN A 6 -73.64 -30.78 39.98
N PRO A 7 -72.76 -29.93 39.39
CA PRO A 7 -72.67 -29.82 37.90
C PRO A 7 -71.31 -29.38 37.29
N ARG A 8 -71.19 -29.46 35.94
CA ARG A 8 -70.10 -28.96 35.06
C ARG A 8 -70.00 -27.42 35.04
N PRO A 9 -68.86 -26.87 34.55
CA PRO A 9 -68.89 -25.83 33.50
C PRO A 9 -67.73 -26.01 32.48
N VAL A 10 -67.57 -25.40 31.29
CA VAL A 10 -68.32 -24.58 30.31
C VAL A 10 -67.41 -24.56 29.05
N ARG A 11 -67.97 -24.64 27.83
CA ARG A 11 -67.28 -24.37 26.56
C ARG A 11 -67.15 -22.85 26.36
N LYS A 12 -65.98 -22.33 25.95
CA LYS A 12 -65.84 -21.03 25.26
C LYS A 12 -64.92 -21.18 24.05
N ASN A 13 -65.43 -20.72 22.90
CA ASN A 13 -64.75 -20.58 21.62
C ASN A 13 -63.65 -19.51 21.68
N GLY A 14 -62.59 -19.68 20.87
CA GLY A 14 -61.62 -18.62 20.57
C GLY A 14 -60.71 -19.03 19.42
N CYS A 15 -60.91 -18.39 18.26
CA CYS A 15 -60.04 -18.48 17.08
C CYS A 15 -58.58 -18.09 17.41
N GLY A 16 -57.63 -18.75 16.75
CA GLY A 16 -56.22 -18.38 16.76
C GLY A 16 -55.44 -19.24 15.78
N ASP A 17 -55.37 -18.76 14.55
CA ASP A 17 -54.62 -19.32 13.43
C ASP A 17 -53.18 -19.65 13.83
N GLY A 18 -52.82 -20.94 13.74
CA GLY A 18 -51.50 -21.47 14.06
C GLY A 18 -50.99 -22.30 12.89
N THR A 19 -50.84 -21.68 11.72
CA THR A 19 -50.14 -22.27 10.58
C THR A 19 -48.64 -22.36 10.89
N SER A 20 -48.27 -23.45 11.55
CA SER A 20 -46.90 -23.96 11.59
C SER A 20 -46.51 -24.44 10.18
N LEU A 21 -45.97 -23.55 9.37
CA LEU A 21 -45.25 -23.90 8.15
C LEU A 21 -43.96 -24.64 8.54
N HIS A 22 -44.06 -25.96 8.60
CA HIS A 22 -42.94 -26.88 8.55
C HIS A 22 -42.22 -26.68 7.18
N GLU A 23 -41.27 -25.76 7.11
CA GLU A 23 -40.36 -25.67 5.96
C GLU A 23 -39.39 -26.87 5.98
N SER A 24 -39.54 -27.74 4.98
CA SER A 24 -38.68 -28.90 4.74
C SER A 24 -37.22 -28.49 4.49
N PRO A 25 -36.23 -29.04 5.24
CA PRO A 25 -34.83 -28.59 5.19
C PRO A 25 -34.04 -29.00 3.93
N HIS A 26 -34.57 -29.88 3.08
CA HIS A 26 -33.83 -30.44 1.93
C HIS A 26 -33.82 -29.58 0.66
N LYS A 27 -34.77 -28.66 0.45
CA LYS A 27 -34.78 -27.79 -0.76
C LYS A 27 -33.90 -26.54 -0.63
N ASN A 28 -33.65 -26.08 0.60
CA ASN A 28 -32.90 -24.84 0.87
C ASN A 28 -31.36 -25.02 0.79
N THR A 29 -30.84 -26.24 0.91
CA THR A 29 -29.39 -26.51 0.83
C THR A 29 -28.87 -26.52 -0.61
N ALA A 30 -29.62 -27.12 -1.56
CA ALA A 30 -29.24 -27.14 -2.96
C ALA A 30 -29.21 -25.73 -3.58
N TRP A 31 -30.23 -24.91 -3.30
CA TRP A 31 -30.28 -23.52 -3.76
C TRP A 31 -29.15 -22.67 -3.16
N LYS A 32 -28.85 -22.83 -1.86
CA LYS A 32 -27.70 -22.16 -1.23
C LYS A 32 -26.36 -22.60 -1.84
N GLY A 33 -26.23 -23.86 -2.23
CA GLY A 33 -25.06 -24.39 -2.94
C GLY A 33 -24.86 -23.75 -4.31
N ILE A 34 -25.90 -23.64 -5.12
CA ILE A 34 -25.86 -23.03 -6.46
C ILE A 34 -25.45 -21.55 -6.39
N TRP A 35 -26.03 -20.78 -5.47
CA TRP A 35 -25.67 -19.36 -5.27
C TRP A 35 -24.24 -19.19 -4.77
N ALA A 36 -23.74 -20.10 -3.93
CA ALA A 36 -22.35 -20.09 -3.48
C ALA A 36 -21.39 -20.38 -4.64
N SER A 37 -21.67 -21.39 -5.47
CA SER A 37 -20.87 -21.71 -6.66
C SER A 37 -20.86 -20.55 -7.66
N PHE A 38 -22.02 -19.93 -7.91
CA PHE A 38 -22.11 -18.78 -8.80
C PHE A 38 -21.29 -17.58 -8.29
N ALA A 39 -21.29 -17.33 -6.99
CA ALA A 39 -20.50 -16.27 -6.40
C ALA A 39 -18.98 -16.53 -6.46
N VAL A 40 -18.55 -17.80 -6.34
CA VAL A 40 -17.15 -18.18 -6.54
C VAL A 40 -16.72 -17.91 -7.98
N VAL A 41 -17.55 -18.28 -8.96
CA VAL A 41 -17.27 -17.99 -10.38
C VAL A 41 -17.14 -16.48 -10.62
N LEU A 42 -18.06 -15.67 -10.11
CA LEU A 42 -17.98 -14.20 -10.25
C LEU A 42 -16.72 -13.61 -9.57
N THR A 43 -16.31 -14.19 -8.43
CA THR A 43 -15.08 -13.78 -7.73
C THR A 43 -13.84 -14.09 -8.57
N CYS A 44 -13.77 -15.26 -9.19
CA CYS A 44 -12.68 -15.62 -10.09
C CYS A 44 -12.66 -14.73 -11.34
N VAL A 45 -13.83 -14.50 -11.95
CA VAL A 45 -13.97 -13.61 -13.11
C VAL A 45 -13.54 -12.19 -12.79
N SER A 46 -13.92 -11.64 -11.62
CA SER A 46 -13.52 -10.28 -11.25
C SER A 46 -12.01 -10.15 -11.05
N GLY A 47 -11.38 -11.18 -10.49
CA GLY A 47 -9.92 -11.24 -10.32
C GLY A 47 -9.18 -11.34 -11.66
N ILE A 48 -9.60 -12.25 -12.54
CA ILE A 48 -9.00 -12.43 -13.87
C ILE A 48 -9.19 -11.16 -14.72
N ALA A 49 -10.38 -10.56 -14.69
CA ALA A 49 -10.64 -9.31 -15.41
C ALA A 49 -9.70 -8.18 -14.95
N ASN A 50 -9.38 -8.11 -13.66
CA ASN A 50 -8.44 -7.11 -13.13
C ASN A 50 -7.01 -7.37 -13.61
N MET A 51 -6.56 -8.63 -13.52
CA MET A 51 -5.23 -9.03 -14.01
C MET A 51 -5.06 -8.69 -15.49
N VAL A 52 -6.02 -9.07 -16.34
CA VAL A 52 -5.99 -8.78 -17.78
C VAL A 52 -6.00 -7.27 -18.00
N HIS A 53 -6.84 -6.52 -17.29
CA HIS A 53 -6.91 -5.08 -17.45
C HIS A 53 -5.59 -4.38 -17.11
N ILE A 54 -4.96 -4.74 -15.99
CA ILE A 54 -3.68 -4.18 -15.55
C ILE A 54 -2.56 -4.55 -16.54
N SER A 55 -2.50 -5.82 -16.96
CA SER A 55 -1.53 -6.29 -17.95
C SER A 55 -1.64 -5.52 -19.26
N THR A 56 -2.85 -5.31 -19.78
CA THR A 56 -3.06 -4.52 -21.00
C THR A 56 -2.64 -3.06 -20.82
N LEU A 57 -2.92 -2.44 -19.67
CA LEU A 57 -2.50 -1.06 -19.42
C LEU A 57 -0.98 -0.91 -19.35
N PHE A 58 -0.30 -1.87 -18.71
CA PHE A 58 1.16 -1.87 -18.61
C PHE A 58 1.82 -2.07 -19.98
N GLU A 59 1.29 -2.99 -20.79
CA GLU A 59 1.81 -3.25 -22.13
C GLU A 59 1.57 -2.05 -23.06
N ASN A 60 0.38 -1.45 -23.02
CA ASN A 60 0.09 -0.28 -23.83
C ASN A 60 0.94 0.95 -23.46
N ASP A 61 1.31 1.12 -22.19
CA ASP A 61 2.08 2.28 -21.72
C ASP A 61 3.58 2.19 -22.02
N ARG A 62 4.16 0.99 -21.90
CA ARG A 62 5.62 0.79 -21.97
C ARG A 62 6.10 0.04 -23.20
N HIS A 63 5.23 -0.71 -23.86
CA HIS A 63 5.58 -1.70 -24.88
C HIS A 63 6.63 -2.71 -24.37
N PHE A 64 6.42 -3.21 -23.14
CA PHE A 64 7.41 -3.93 -22.36
C PHE A 64 7.89 -5.23 -23.00
N SER A 65 7.03 -5.89 -23.77
CA SER A 65 7.36 -7.15 -24.42
C SER A 65 8.43 -6.96 -25.52
N HIS A 66 8.40 -5.83 -26.21
CA HIS A 66 9.35 -5.49 -27.28
C HIS A 66 10.72 -4.97 -26.78
N LEU A 67 10.80 -4.53 -25.53
CA LEU A 67 12.04 -3.99 -24.97
C LEU A 67 13.12 -5.07 -24.76
N SER A 68 14.38 -4.68 -24.94
CA SER A 68 15.52 -5.51 -24.54
C SER A 68 15.61 -5.68 -23.03
N ASN A 69 16.40 -6.65 -22.55
CA ASN A 69 16.57 -6.89 -21.11
C ASN A 69 17.09 -5.65 -20.36
N LEU A 70 18.04 -4.92 -20.92
CA LEU A 70 18.57 -3.70 -20.30
C LEU A 70 17.50 -2.61 -20.27
N GLU A 71 16.74 -2.42 -21.35
CA GLU A 71 15.65 -1.44 -21.39
C GLU A 71 14.54 -1.76 -20.39
N ARG A 72 14.17 -3.04 -20.26
CA ARG A 72 13.21 -3.49 -19.24
C ARG A 72 13.68 -3.12 -17.84
N GLU A 73 14.95 -3.35 -17.52
CA GLU A 73 15.54 -2.96 -16.24
C GLU A 73 15.51 -1.45 -16.02
N MET A 74 15.84 -0.65 -17.04
CA MET A 74 15.79 0.81 -16.97
C MET A 74 14.37 1.35 -16.72
N THR A 75 13.32 0.62 -17.15
CA THR A 75 11.93 0.99 -16.86
C THR A 75 11.58 0.89 -15.37
N PHE A 76 12.35 0.15 -14.58
CA PHE A 76 12.15 0.03 -13.13
C PHE A 76 12.84 1.18 -12.38
N ARG A 77 12.24 2.37 -12.44
CA ARG A 77 12.81 3.56 -11.79
C ARG A 77 12.63 3.54 -10.26
N THR A 78 13.50 4.28 -9.56
CA THR A 78 13.40 4.54 -8.11
C THR A 78 13.32 3.26 -7.26
N GLU A 79 12.32 3.16 -6.39
CA GLU A 79 12.08 2.01 -5.50
C GLU A 79 11.91 0.71 -6.31
N MET A 80 11.36 0.78 -7.52
CA MET A 80 11.11 -0.39 -8.35
C MET A 80 12.40 -1.09 -8.76
N GLY A 81 13.40 -0.32 -9.18
CA GLY A 81 14.70 -0.86 -9.59
C GLY A 81 15.45 -1.48 -8.43
N LEU A 82 15.31 -0.87 -7.24
CA LEU A 82 15.88 -1.40 -6.00
C LEU A 82 15.24 -2.76 -5.63
N TYR A 83 13.91 -2.87 -5.62
CA TYR A 83 13.27 -4.15 -5.30
C TYR A 83 13.55 -5.23 -6.33
N TYR A 84 13.53 -4.86 -7.61
CA TYR A 84 13.83 -5.80 -8.68
C TYR A 84 15.31 -6.26 -8.66
N SER A 85 16.27 -5.42 -8.24
CA SER A 85 17.68 -5.81 -8.14
C SER A 85 17.91 -6.92 -7.10
N TYR A 86 17.17 -6.90 -5.99
CA TYR A 86 17.23 -7.97 -4.99
C TYR A 86 16.59 -9.27 -5.49
N TYR A 87 15.46 -9.17 -6.20
CA TYR A 87 14.87 -10.33 -6.88
C TYR A 87 15.85 -10.93 -7.89
N LYS A 88 16.47 -10.10 -8.73
CA LYS A 88 17.51 -10.50 -9.71
C LYS A 88 18.68 -11.20 -9.02
N THR A 89 19.14 -10.67 -7.88
CA THR A 89 20.22 -11.28 -7.08
C THR A 89 19.84 -12.68 -6.58
N LEU A 90 18.62 -12.88 -6.10
CA LEU A 90 18.13 -14.19 -5.62
C LEU A 90 17.95 -15.21 -6.74
N VAL A 91 17.52 -14.76 -7.92
CA VAL A 91 17.28 -15.61 -9.09
C VAL A 91 18.60 -16.07 -9.72
N GLU A 92 19.57 -15.16 -9.83
CA GLU A 92 20.87 -15.44 -10.46
C GLU A 92 21.87 -16.11 -9.51
N ALA A 93 21.64 -16.07 -8.19
CA ALA A 93 22.50 -16.75 -7.22
C ALA A 93 22.48 -18.29 -7.43
N PRO A 94 23.62 -18.99 -7.21
CA PRO A 94 23.69 -20.44 -7.36
C PRO A 94 22.65 -21.19 -6.52
N SER A 95 22.39 -20.72 -5.30
CA SER A 95 21.32 -21.22 -4.42
C SER A 95 20.51 -20.09 -3.78
N ILE A 96 19.27 -20.37 -3.37
CA ILE A 96 18.45 -19.38 -2.63
C ILE A 96 19.12 -19.02 -1.31
N VAL A 97 19.78 -19.98 -0.64
CA VAL A 97 20.47 -19.73 0.63
C VAL A 97 21.62 -18.74 0.44
N GLU A 98 22.42 -18.93 -0.60
CA GLU A 98 23.52 -18.02 -0.94
C GLU A 98 23.01 -16.64 -1.37
N GLY A 99 21.92 -16.60 -2.14
CA GLY A 99 21.24 -15.35 -2.47
C GLY A 99 20.77 -14.60 -1.22
N VAL A 100 20.10 -15.28 -0.28
CA VAL A 100 19.68 -14.69 1.00
C VAL A 100 20.86 -14.24 1.83
N TYR A 101 21.95 -15.02 1.88
CA TYR A 101 23.18 -14.64 2.57
C TYR A 101 23.77 -13.34 2.00
N SER A 102 23.80 -13.20 0.66
CA SER A 102 24.28 -11.98 0.02
C SER A 102 23.42 -10.75 0.33
N LEU A 103 22.12 -10.93 0.58
CA LEU A 103 21.22 -9.84 0.97
C LEU A 103 21.33 -9.48 2.47
N ILE A 104 21.62 -10.45 3.33
CA ILE A 104 21.82 -10.21 4.77
C ILE A 104 23.14 -9.47 5.03
N TYR A 105 24.17 -9.75 4.23
CA TYR A 105 25.49 -9.12 4.31
C TYR A 105 25.78 -8.30 3.06
N ASP A 106 24.86 -7.40 2.70
CA ASP A 106 25.00 -6.58 1.50
C ASP A 106 25.89 -5.37 1.76
N ASN A 107 26.92 -5.22 0.94
CA ASN A 107 27.83 -4.08 0.95
C ASN A 107 27.66 -3.15 -0.27
N ARG A 108 26.66 -3.42 -1.14
CA ARG A 108 26.49 -2.69 -2.40
C ARG A 108 25.45 -1.58 -2.30
N THR A 109 24.41 -1.74 -1.50
CA THR A 109 23.29 -0.80 -1.44
C THR A 109 23.63 0.47 -0.65
N GLU A 110 24.38 0.34 0.45
CA GLU A 110 24.77 1.47 1.33
C GLU A 110 26.29 1.57 1.51
N TYR A 111 27.06 1.37 0.43
CA TYR A 111 28.52 1.31 0.48
C TYR A 111 29.15 2.51 1.21
N PRO A 112 30.13 2.33 2.12
CA PRO A 112 30.86 1.10 2.44
C PRO A 112 30.21 0.25 3.54
N ASP A 113 29.05 0.65 4.06
CA ASP A 113 28.41 -0.02 5.18
C ASP A 113 27.84 -1.38 4.75
N VAL A 114 27.94 -2.37 5.62
CA VAL A 114 27.32 -3.69 5.42
C VAL A 114 25.98 -3.71 6.14
N ILE A 115 24.90 -3.89 5.39
CA ILE A 115 23.54 -3.83 5.91
C ILE A 115 22.75 -5.11 5.64
N ASN A 116 21.81 -5.41 6.54
CA ASN A 116 20.82 -6.44 6.32
C ASN A 116 19.64 -5.89 5.53
N THR A 117 19.68 -6.04 4.21
CA THR A 117 18.65 -5.52 3.30
C THR A 117 17.29 -6.21 3.49
N MET A 118 17.28 -7.47 3.96
CA MET A 118 16.06 -8.25 4.20
C MET A 118 15.19 -7.60 5.29
N SER A 119 15.79 -7.21 6.42
CA SER A 119 15.07 -6.53 7.50
C SER A 119 14.83 -5.05 7.22
N ARG A 120 15.76 -4.41 6.50
CA ARG A 120 15.71 -2.98 6.16
C ARG A 120 14.56 -2.65 5.21
N PHE A 121 14.42 -3.44 4.13
CA PHE A 121 13.52 -3.11 3.02
C PHE A 121 12.31 -4.03 2.90
N ASN A 122 12.07 -4.93 3.87
CA ASN A 122 10.96 -5.88 3.87
C ASN A 122 10.94 -6.78 2.62
N LEU A 123 12.04 -7.47 2.32
CA LEU A 123 12.27 -8.24 1.07
C LEU A 123 11.59 -9.62 1.00
N TYR A 124 10.62 -9.88 1.89
CA TYR A 124 9.85 -11.12 1.86
C TYR A 124 9.12 -11.38 0.53
N PRO A 125 8.48 -10.38 -0.12
CA PRO A 125 7.87 -10.58 -1.43
C PRO A 125 8.87 -11.07 -2.49
N GLU A 126 10.06 -10.46 -2.57
CA GLU A 126 11.09 -10.84 -3.54
C GLU A 126 11.61 -12.25 -3.27
N LEU A 127 11.79 -12.62 -2.00
CA LEU A 127 12.20 -13.97 -1.61
C LEU A 127 11.19 -15.03 -2.08
N VAL A 128 9.89 -14.80 -1.83
CA VAL A 128 8.83 -15.72 -2.26
C VAL A 128 8.77 -15.80 -3.79
N MET A 129 8.86 -14.67 -4.47
CA MET A 129 8.82 -14.59 -5.93
C MET A 129 10.01 -15.28 -6.58
N ALA A 130 11.23 -15.06 -6.08
CA ALA A 130 12.44 -15.69 -6.58
C ALA A 130 12.43 -17.21 -6.35
N THR A 131 11.98 -17.64 -5.18
CA THR A 131 11.84 -19.07 -4.86
C THR A 131 10.82 -19.74 -5.79
N THR A 132 9.69 -19.09 -6.03
CA THR A 132 8.65 -19.59 -6.95
C THR A 132 9.15 -19.63 -8.39
N PHE A 133 9.89 -18.62 -8.84
CA PHE A 133 10.47 -18.58 -10.18
C PHE A 133 11.47 -19.72 -10.40
N ARG A 134 12.38 -19.93 -9.45
CA ARG A 134 13.35 -21.04 -9.54
C ARG A 134 12.67 -22.39 -9.55
N ALA A 135 11.68 -22.60 -8.68
CA ALA A 135 10.88 -23.83 -8.70
C ALA A 135 10.14 -24.02 -10.04
N TYR A 136 9.55 -22.96 -10.59
CA TYR A 136 8.91 -22.98 -11.90
C TYR A 136 9.88 -23.36 -13.01
N ARG A 137 11.06 -22.74 -13.06
CA ARG A 137 12.11 -23.03 -14.03
C ARG A 137 12.59 -24.47 -13.92
N ASP A 138 12.91 -24.93 -12.71
CA ASP A 138 13.39 -26.29 -12.46
C ASP A 138 12.33 -27.35 -12.85
N ILE A 139 11.05 -27.07 -12.64
CA ILE A 139 9.95 -27.95 -13.07
C ILE A 139 9.82 -27.94 -14.59
N ALA A 140 9.87 -26.76 -15.22
CA ALA A 140 9.74 -26.65 -16.67
C ALA A 140 10.89 -27.33 -17.42
N GLU A 141 12.12 -27.20 -16.91
CA GLU A 141 13.31 -27.89 -17.43
C GLU A 141 13.16 -29.42 -17.31
N ARG A 142 12.61 -29.93 -16.20
CA ARG A 142 12.34 -31.38 -16.04
C ARG A 142 11.26 -31.92 -16.97
N LEU A 143 10.33 -31.06 -17.39
CA LEU A 143 9.23 -31.41 -18.28
C LEU A 143 9.52 -31.08 -19.75
N ASP A 144 10.73 -30.58 -20.06
CA ASP A 144 11.15 -30.14 -21.40
C ASP A 144 10.16 -29.15 -22.05
N LEU A 145 9.59 -28.25 -21.23
CA LEU A 145 8.65 -27.23 -21.68
C LEU A 145 9.40 -25.96 -22.06
N SER A 146 9.20 -25.47 -23.30
CA SER A 146 9.70 -24.16 -23.70
C SER A 146 8.92 -23.05 -22.99
N THR A 147 9.58 -22.35 -22.07
CA THR A 147 8.97 -21.29 -21.22
C THR A 147 9.24 -19.88 -21.71
N ARG A 148 10.10 -19.71 -22.71
CA ARG A 148 10.45 -18.41 -23.29
C ARG A 148 10.71 -18.51 -24.78
N THR A 149 10.35 -17.46 -25.50
CA THR A 149 10.62 -17.29 -26.93
C THR A 149 11.41 -16.00 -27.11
N CYS A 150 12.56 -16.07 -27.77
CA CYS A 150 13.44 -14.93 -27.99
C CYS A 150 13.44 -14.52 -29.46
N TRP A 151 13.42 -13.21 -29.69
CA TRP A 151 13.39 -12.57 -31.00
C TRP A 151 14.44 -11.47 -31.03
N ILE A 152 14.97 -11.16 -32.22
CA ILE A 152 15.84 -10.00 -32.42
C ILE A 152 14.96 -8.84 -32.86
N VAL A 153 14.99 -7.74 -32.10
CA VAL A 153 14.19 -6.55 -32.37
C VAL A 153 15.09 -5.48 -32.99
N TYR A 154 14.70 -5.00 -34.17
CA TYR A 154 15.37 -3.88 -34.84
C TYR A 154 14.95 -2.57 -34.16
N ARG A 155 15.92 -1.84 -33.61
CA ARG A 155 15.69 -0.62 -32.80
C ARG A 155 15.77 0.69 -33.59
N GLY A 156 15.92 0.62 -34.92
CA GLY A 156 16.10 1.79 -35.78
C GLY A 156 17.57 2.16 -36.03
N ASP A 157 17.80 3.18 -36.84
CA ASP A 157 19.06 3.36 -37.61
C ASP A 157 20.32 3.78 -36.81
N ASN A 158 20.31 3.83 -35.47
CA ASN A 158 21.50 4.20 -34.67
C ASN A 158 21.71 3.38 -33.39
N LEU A 159 20.89 2.36 -33.11
CA LEU A 159 21.01 1.52 -31.91
C LEU A 159 21.26 0.07 -32.32
N PRO A 160 22.14 -0.66 -31.62
CA PRO A 160 22.42 -2.05 -31.94
C PRO A 160 21.16 -2.89 -31.75
N ASP A 161 20.96 -3.86 -32.65
CA ASP A 161 19.91 -4.86 -32.53
C ASP A 161 19.99 -5.54 -31.16
N ALA A 162 18.82 -5.72 -30.53
CA ALA A 162 18.75 -6.29 -29.20
C ALA A 162 17.91 -7.56 -29.18
N GLU A 163 18.39 -8.56 -28.43
CA GLU A 163 17.62 -9.76 -28.14
C GLU A 163 16.54 -9.44 -27.10
N SER A 164 15.29 -9.71 -27.45
CA SER A 164 14.14 -9.63 -26.55
C SER A 164 13.54 -11.02 -26.36
N CYS A 165 13.53 -11.50 -25.12
CA CYS A 165 12.88 -12.75 -24.76
C CYS A 165 11.53 -12.49 -24.08
N GLU A 166 10.48 -13.16 -24.51
CA GLU A 166 9.16 -13.09 -23.90
C GLU A 166 8.78 -14.43 -23.28
N GLY A 167 7.93 -14.39 -22.24
CA GLY A 167 7.38 -15.56 -21.58
C GLY A 167 7.67 -15.63 -20.08
N LEU A 168 7.04 -16.59 -19.40
CA LEU A 168 7.19 -16.77 -17.95
C LEU A 168 8.57 -17.31 -17.55
N GLY A 169 9.36 -17.81 -18.49
CA GLY A 169 10.75 -18.19 -18.26
C GLY A 169 11.72 -17.00 -18.21
N ASP A 170 11.27 -15.81 -18.59
CA ASP A 170 12.07 -14.58 -18.49
C ASP A 170 11.83 -13.89 -17.13
N PRO A 171 12.88 -13.59 -16.34
CA PRO A 171 12.71 -13.10 -14.97
C PRO A 171 11.94 -11.77 -14.84
N PRO A 172 12.19 -10.72 -15.64
CA PRO A 172 11.38 -9.49 -15.62
C PRO A 172 9.90 -9.75 -15.87
N ASN A 173 9.59 -10.52 -16.91
CA ASN A 173 8.22 -10.87 -17.29
C ASN A 173 7.51 -11.72 -16.24
N PHE A 174 8.19 -12.71 -15.66
CA PHE A 174 7.65 -13.50 -14.56
C PHE A 174 7.30 -12.62 -13.36
N TYR A 175 8.23 -11.76 -12.94
CA TYR A 175 8.05 -10.91 -11.77
C TYR A 175 6.83 -9.99 -11.93
N VAL A 176 6.73 -9.28 -13.05
CA VAL A 176 5.61 -8.36 -13.32
C VAL A 176 4.29 -9.12 -13.45
N THR A 177 4.27 -10.26 -14.15
CA THR A 177 3.06 -11.08 -14.34
C THR A 177 2.54 -11.62 -13.00
N ALA A 178 3.42 -12.09 -12.13
CA ALA A 178 3.02 -12.59 -10.82
C ALA A 178 2.52 -11.47 -9.89
N VAL A 179 3.04 -10.24 -10.01
CA VAL A 179 2.46 -9.06 -9.32
C VAL A 179 1.04 -8.76 -9.83
N PHE A 180 0.79 -8.87 -11.14
CA PHE A 180 -0.54 -8.65 -11.72
C PHE A 180 -1.53 -9.73 -11.28
N LEU A 181 -1.09 -11.00 -11.24
CA LEU A 181 -1.89 -12.10 -10.69
C LEU A 181 -2.22 -11.86 -9.21
N TRP A 182 -1.23 -11.44 -8.41
CA TRP A 182 -1.42 -11.08 -7.01
C TRP A 182 -2.45 -9.96 -6.83
N ASN A 183 -2.41 -8.94 -7.70
CA ASN A 183 -3.38 -7.84 -7.68
C ASN A 183 -4.77 -8.25 -8.21
N GLY A 184 -4.90 -9.38 -8.90
CA GLY A 184 -6.20 -10.01 -9.15
C GLY A 184 -6.97 -10.30 -7.86
N LEU A 185 -6.26 -10.60 -6.76
CA LEU A 185 -6.86 -10.84 -5.44
C LEU A 185 -7.52 -9.59 -4.84
N VAL A 186 -7.18 -8.38 -5.28
CA VAL A 186 -7.84 -7.13 -4.84
C VAL A 186 -9.28 -7.11 -5.33
N SER A 187 -9.50 -7.26 -6.64
CA SER A 187 -10.83 -7.25 -7.24
C SER A 187 -11.70 -8.43 -6.75
N ALA A 188 -11.08 -9.60 -6.59
CA ALA A 188 -11.73 -10.76 -5.98
C ALA A 188 -12.14 -10.48 -4.51
N GLY A 189 -11.22 -9.92 -3.72
CA GLY A 189 -11.46 -9.52 -2.34
C GLY A 189 -12.56 -8.47 -2.22
N LEU A 190 -12.55 -7.44 -3.07
CA LEU A 190 -13.56 -6.37 -3.11
C LEU A 190 -14.96 -6.91 -3.44
N PHE A 191 -15.07 -7.87 -4.37
CA PHE A 191 -16.34 -8.53 -4.69
C PHE A 191 -16.92 -9.26 -3.47
N VAL A 192 -16.10 -10.11 -2.85
CA VAL A 192 -16.49 -10.90 -1.67
C VAL A 192 -16.80 -9.98 -0.49
N TYR A 193 -16.03 -8.91 -0.32
CA TYR A 193 -16.21 -7.93 0.74
C TYR A 193 -17.51 -7.13 0.56
N GLY A 194 -17.77 -6.61 -0.63
CA GLY A 194 -19.03 -5.94 -0.95
C GLY A 194 -20.24 -6.85 -0.75
N TRP A 195 -20.13 -8.14 -1.13
CA TRP A 195 -21.19 -9.13 -0.90
C TRP A 195 -21.43 -9.37 0.60
N ILE A 196 -20.37 -9.61 1.37
CA ILE A 196 -20.48 -9.86 2.82
C ILE A 196 -20.98 -8.63 3.57
N LEU A 197 -20.61 -7.42 3.18
CA LEU A 197 -21.00 -6.21 3.89
C LEU A 197 -22.51 -5.95 3.76
N SER A 198 -23.04 -6.03 2.55
CA SER A 198 -24.45 -5.68 2.26
C SER A 198 -25.40 -6.88 2.22
N GLY A 199 -24.88 -8.11 2.17
CA GLY A 199 -25.66 -9.35 2.16
C GLY A 199 -26.34 -9.67 0.81
N SER A 200 -25.95 -8.99 -0.28
CA SER A 200 -26.50 -9.16 -1.63
C SER A 200 -25.38 -9.49 -2.61
N LEU A 201 -25.60 -10.37 -3.57
CA LEU A 201 -24.56 -10.65 -4.58
C LEU A 201 -24.32 -9.44 -5.50
N PHE A 202 -25.38 -8.67 -5.78
CA PHE A 202 -25.31 -7.47 -6.62
C PHE A 202 -24.41 -6.39 -6.01
N SER A 203 -24.25 -6.34 -4.69
CA SER A 203 -23.39 -5.34 -4.06
C SER A 203 -21.91 -5.59 -4.34
N GLY A 204 -21.50 -6.85 -4.48
CA GLY A 204 -20.16 -7.21 -4.93
C GLY A 204 -19.87 -6.72 -6.35
N LEU A 205 -20.84 -6.88 -7.27
CA LEU A 205 -20.71 -6.36 -8.65
C LEU A 205 -20.59 -4.83 -8.67
N ILE A 206 -21.40 -4.11 -7.89
CA ILE A 206 -21.34 -2.65 -7.80
C ILE A 206 -19.97 -2.20 -7.31
N THR A 207 -19.43 -2.82 -6.26
CA THR A 207 -18.09 -2.49 -5.75
C THR A 207 -17.02 -2.68 -6.81
N VAL A 208 -17.03 -3.81 -7.52
CA VAL A 208 -16.05 -4.11 -8.57
C VAL A 208 -16.16 -3.10 -9.72
N LEU A 209 -17.38 -2.76 -10.17
CA LEU A 209 -17.58 -1.76 -11.21
C LEU A 209 -17.11 -0.37 -10.77
N CYS A 210 -17.42 0.05 -9.53
CA CYS A 210 -16.93 1.30 -8.95
C CYS A 210 -15.39 1.36 -8.91
N PHE A 211 -14.75 0.24 -8.58
CA PHE A 211 -13.30 0.10 -8.59
C PHE A 211 -12.73 0.25 -10.00
N PHE A 212 -13.29 -0.44 -11.01
CA PHE A 212 -12.83 -0.32 -12.40
C PHE A 212 -13.06 1.08 -12.98
N TYR A 213 -14.18 1.73 -12.70
CA TYR A 213 -14.47 3.10 -13.18
C TYR A 213 -13.49 4.15 -12.64
N ASN A 214 -12.90 3.88 -11.49
CA ASN A 214 -11.94 4.75 -10.81
C ASN A 214 -10.57 4.06 -10.66
N HIS A 215 -10.20 3.18 -11.59
CA HIS A 215 -9.00 2.33 -11.48
C HIS A 215 -7.71 3.15 -11.29
N GLY A 216 -7.53 4.23 -12.06
CA GLY A 216 -6.35 5.11 -11.97
C GLY A 216 -6.18 5.82 -10.62
N ASP A 217 -7.25 6.00 -9.84
CA ASP A 217 -7.20 6.54 -8.48
C ASP A 217 -7.25 5.46 -7.39
N SER A 218 -7.49 4.20 -7.79
CA SER A 218 -7.63 3.04 -6.90
C SER A 218 -6.35 2.22 -6.81
N THR A 219 -5.56 2.19 -7.88
CA THR A 219 -4.29 1.48 -7.93
C THR A 219 -3.34 2.10 -8.95
N ARG A 220 -2.05 1.86 -8.76
CA ARG A 220 -0.97 2.29 -9.65
C ARG A 220 -0.05 1.14 -10.06
N VAL A 221 -0.48 -0.09 -9.82
CA VAL A 221 0.27 -1.32 -10.10
C VAL A 221 0.62 -1.43 -11.58
N GLN A 222 -0.26 -0.95 -12.47
CA GLN A 222 -0.03 -0.89 -13.92
C GLN A 222 1.12 0.03 -14.35
N TRP A 223 1.59 0.94 -13.49
CA TRP A 223 2.75 1.79 -13.80
C TRP A 223 3.95 1.46 -12.92
N THR A 224 3.69 0.94 -11.72
CA THR A 224 4.71 0.71 -10.69
C THR A 224 4.54 -0.65 -10.01
N PRO A 225 4.72 -1.77 -10.74
CA PRO A 225 4.41 -3.11 -10.19
C PRO A 225 5.18 -3.48 -8.90
N PRO A 226 6.53 -3.34 -8.81
CA PRO A 226 7.34 -3.86 -7.70
C PRO A 226 7.17 -3.15 -6.34
N LEU A 227 6.24 -2.20 -6.22
CA LEU A 227 6.12 -1.41 -4.99
C LEU A 227 5.54 -2.23 -3.83
N ARG A 228 5.92 -1.88 -2.60
CA ARG A 228 5.50 -2.58 -1.39
C ARG A 228 3.98 -2.59 -1.21
N GLU A 229 3.33 -1.46 -1.50
CA GLU A 229 1.87 -1.37 -1.45
C GLU A 229 1.16 -2.35 -2.41
N SER A 230 1.79 -2.69 -3.55
CA SER A 230 1.24 -3.65 -4.53
C SER A 230 1.11 -5.06 -3.94
N PHE A 231 2.01 -5.43 -3.03
CA PHE A 231 1.96 -6.72 -2.33
C PHE A 231 1.13 -6.65 -1.05
N ALA A 232 1.22 -5.55 -0.33
CA ALA A 232 0.66 -5.41 1.00
C ALA A 232 -0.85 -5.09 1.00
N TYR A 233 -1.33 -4.33 0.01
CA TYR A 233 -2.74 -3.93 -0.05
C TYR A 233 -3.72 -5.11 -0.15
N PRO A 234 -3.49 -6.14 -1.01
CA PRO A 234 -4.33 -7.34 -1.02
C PRO A 234 -4.42 -8.00 0.36
N LEU A 235 -3.29 -8.21 1.04
CA LEU A 235 -3.25 -8.85 2.37
C LEU A 235 -4.08 -8.07 3.39
N PHE A 236 -3.95 -6.75 3.39
CA PHE A 236 -4.70 -5.89 4.28
C PHE A 236 -6.20 -5.86 3.97
N LEU A 237 -6.59 -5.86 2.70
CA LEU A 237 -7.99 -5.94 2.28
C LEU A 237 -8.64 -7.24 2.79
N TRP A 238 -7.97 -8.38 2.61
CA TRP A 238 -8.44 -9.67 3.11
C TRP A 238 -8.46 -9.71 4.65
N GLN A 239 -7.50 -9.08 5.32
CA GLN A 239 -7.50 -8.96 6.78
C GLN A 239 -8.71 -8.15 7.29
N MET A 240 -9.04 -7.03 6.63
CA MET A 240 -10.20 -6.21 6.98
C MET A 240 -11.52 -6.92 6.69
N LEU A 241 -11.58 -7.71 5.62
CA LEU A 241 -12.72 -8.57 5.31
C LEU A 241 -12.98 -9.59 6.44
N ILE A 242 -11.95 -10.29 6.91
CA ILE A 242 -12.11 -11.26 8.00
C ILE A 242 -12.46 -10.55 9.31
N THR A 243 -11.88 -9.38 9.59
CA THR A 243 -12.27 -8.55 10.73
C THR A 243 -13.76 -8.18 10.67
N THR A 244 -14.25 -7.77 9.50
CA THR A 244 -15.67 -7.49 9.26
C THR A 244 -16.54 -8.74 9.49
N LEU A 245 -16.09 -9.92 9.07
CA LEU A 245 -16.78 -11.19 9.33
C LEU A 245 -16.87 -11.50 10.83
N VAL A 246 -15.79 -11.33 11.58
CA VAL A 246 -15.75 -11.52 13.03
C VAL A 246 -16.71 -10.55 13.74
N LEU A 247 -16.77 -9.29 13.30
CA LEU A 247 -17.71 -8.31 13.84
C LEU A 247 -19.18 -8.67 13.54
N ARG A 248 -19.45 -9.30 12.39
CA ARG A 248 -20.81 -9.65 11.96
C ARG A 248 -21.33 -10.97 12.55
N ARG A 249 -20.51 -12.03 12.57
CA ARG A 249 -20.93 -13.40 12.92
C ARG A 249 -20.33 -13.93 14.22
N GLY A 250 -19.40 -13.20 14.82
CA GLY A 250 -18.53 -13.71 15.89
C GLY A 250 -17.27 -14.36 15.34
N GLY A 251 -16.27 -14.54 16.20
CA GLY A 251 -14.97 -15.11 15.82
C GLY A 251 -14.85 -16.57 16.23
N GLY A 252 -14.41 -17.41 15.29
CA GLY A 252 -13.91 -18.76 15.56
C GLY A 252 -12.38 -18.80 15.53
N SER A 253 -11.80 -19.92 15.97
CA SER A 253 -10.34 -20.14 15.97
C SER A 253 -9.72 -19.92 14.58
N GLN A 254 -10.36 -20.41 13.51
CA GLN A 254 -9.89 -20.23 12.13
C GLN A 254 -9.86 -18.75 11.71
N SER A 255 -10.90 -17.98 12.04
CA SER A 255 -10.95 -16.54 11.71
C SER A 255 -9.88 -15.75 12.47
N TYR A 256 -9.63 -16.11 13.73
CA TYR A 256 -8.58 -15.49 14.53
C TYR A 256 -7.18 -15.82 14.02
N ALA A 257 -6.92 -17.09 13.68
CA ALA A 257 -5.67 -17.50 13.05
C ALA A 257 -5.44 -16.77 11.71
N ALA A 258 -6.48 -16.66 10.88
CA ALA A 258 -6.38 -15.95 9.60
C ALA A 258 -6.09 -14.45 9.77
N ILE A 259 -6.71 -13.77 10.75
CA ILE A 259 -6.38 -12.37 11.07
C ILE A 259 -4.91 -12.27 11.46
N THR A 260 -4.41 -13.11 12.37
CA THR A 260 -3.01 -13.07 12.81
C THR A 260 -2.05 -13.30 11.65
N VAL A 261 -2.26 -14.33 10.82
CA VAL A 261 -1.39 -14.64 9.67
C VAL A 261 -1.38 -13.51 8.66
N LEU A 262 -2.55 -12.96 8.29
CA LEU A 262 -2.63 -11.86 7.34
C LEU A 262 -2.02 -10.57 7.90
N THR A 263 -2.18 -10.28 9.20
CA THR A 263 -1.54 -9.14 9.84
C THR A 263 -0.02 -9.30 9.89
N VAL A 264 0.50 -10.51 10.17
CA VAL A 264 1.96 -10.80 10.09
C VAL A 264 2.44 -10.57 8.66
N ALA A 265 1.79 -11.19 7.66
CA ALA A 265 2.19 -11.04 6.26
C ALA A 265 2.15 -9.57 5.81
N PHE A 266 1.15 -8.80 6.24
CA PHE A 266 1.06 -7.37 5.93
C PHE A 266 2.26 -6.57 6.48
N HIS A 267 2.69 -6.85 7.72
CA HIS A 267 3.92 -6.27 8.27
C HIS A 267 5.17 -6.68 7.50
N LEU A 268 5.27 -7.95 7.08
CA LEU A 268 6.43 -8.45 6.34
C LEU A 268 6.54 -7.86 4.93
N CYS A 269 5.43 -7.50 4.31
CA CYS A 269 5.41 -6.92 2.96
C CYS A 269 5.58 -5.40 2.95
N TRP A 270 5.28 -4.69 4.05
CA TRP A 270 5.30 -3.22 4.02
C TRP A 270 5.62 -2.56 5.35
N GLN A 271 6.66 -1.73 5.34
CA GLN A 271 7.14 -0.99 6.51
C GLN A 271 6.08 -0.04 7.11
N PHE A 272 5.22 0.53 6.27
CA PHE A 272 4.20 1.49 6.70
C PHE A 272 2.87 0.83 7.10
N ALA A 273 2.80 -0.51 7.11
CA ALA A 273 1.63 -1.28 7.55
C ALA A 273 1.10 -0.82 8.91
N GLN A 274 1.99 -0.43 9.82
CA GLN A 274 1.67 0.06 11.16
C GLN A 274 0.70 1.26 11.17
N PHE A 275 0.77 2.16 10.18
CA PHE A 275 -0.13 3.32 10.13
C PHE A 275 -1.55 2.92 9.74
N ALA A 276 -1.69 2.01 8.77
CA ALA A 276 -2.99 1.49 8.36
C ALA A 276 -3.63 0.60 9.43
N LEU A 277 -2.84 -0.20 10.16
CA LEU A 277 -3.32 -1.00 11.28
C LEU A 277 -3.68 -0.14 12.50
N LEU A 278 -2.99 0.99 12.71
CA LEU A 278 -3.36 1.95 13.75
C LEU A 278 -4.74 2.55 13.48
N THR A 279 -5.06 2.95 12.24
CA THR A 279 -6.40 3.47 11.93
C THR A 279 -7.48 2.42 12.12
N GLN A 280 -7.20 1.16 11.77
CA GLN A 280 -8.08 0.02 12.07
C GLN A 280 -8.32 -0.14 13.58
N CYS A 281 -7.28 -0.06 14.40
CA CYS A 281 -7.41 -0.15 15.84
C CYS A 281 -8.25 1.02 16.41
N VAL A 282 -8.01 2.25 15.94
CA VAL A 282 -8.80 3.43 16.33
C VAL A 282 -10.26 3.28 15.90
N ALA A 283 -10.55 2.77 14.70
CA ALA A 283 -11.91 2.52 14.23
C ALA A 283 -12.64 1.49 15.11
N LEU A 284 -11.96 0.42 15.54
CA LEU A 284 -12.51 -0.57 16.46
C LEU A 284 -12.80 0.03 17.85
N PHE A 285 -11.94 0.92 18.35
CA PHE A 285 -12.20 1.67 19.59
C PHE A 285 -13.38 2.64 19.45
N ALA A 286 -13.52 3.32 18.31
CA ALA A 286 -14.68 4.17 18.04
C ALA A 286 -15.99 3.34 17.94
N CYS A 287 -15.94 2.10 17.44
CA CYS A 287 -17.08 1.19 17.52
C CYS A 287 -17.46 0.82 18.97
N LEU A 288 -16.49 0.74 19.89
CA LEU A 288 -16.76 0.57 21.32
C LEU A 288 -17.42 1.81 21.93
N LEU A 289 -16.97 3.02 21.58
CA LEU A 289 -17.57 4.29 22.03
C LEU A 289 -19.06 4.38 21.65
N LEU A 290 -19.41 3.92 20.46
CA LEU A 290 -20.79 3.87 19.96
C LEU A 290 -21.59 2.64 20.43
N GLN A 291 -21.04 1.89 21.40
CA GLN A 291 -21.63 0.71 22.02
C GLN A 291 -22.06 -0.39 21.04
N GLN A 292 -21.42 -0.46 19.86
CA GLN A 292 -21.72 -1.49 18.84
C GLN A 292 -20.89 -2.76 19.03
N VAL A 293 -19.75 -2.67 19.74
CA VAL A 293 -18.82 -3.78 19.97
C VAL A 293 -18.63 -3.99 21.46
N SER A 294 -18.68 -5.25 21.90
CA SER A 294 -18.40 -5.63 23.29
C SER A 294 -16.91 -5.56 23.62
N LEU A 295 -16.57 -5.19 24.86
CA LEU A 295 -15.19 -5.10 25.37
C LEU A 295 -14.37 -6.39 25.14
N SER A 296 -14.98 -7.56 25.34
CA SER A 296 -14.31 -8.87 25.17
C SER A 296 -13.86 -9.11 23.74
N ARG A 297 -14.68 -8.75 22.76
CA ARG A 297 -14.37 -8.84 21.33
C ARG A 297 -13.24 -7.89 20.94
N LEU A 298 -13.31 -6.64 21.40
CA LEU A 298 -12.24 -5.66 21.16
C LEU A 298 -10.91 -6.16 21.74
N ARG A 299 -10.91 -6.61 23.00
CA ARG A 299 -9.71 -7.17 23.64
C ARG A 299 -9.12 -8.30 22.83
N SER A 300 -9.95 -9.25 22.40
CA SER A 300 -9.49 -10.39 21.59
C SER A 300 -8.85 -9.94 20.28
N LEU A 301 -9.49 -9.01 19.55
CA LEU A 301 -8.93 -8.47 18.30
C LEU A 301 -7.59 -7.75 18.53
N LEU A 302 -7.48 -6.92 19.58
CA LEU A 302 -6.23 -6.23 19.91
C LEU A 302 -5.11 -7.20 20.32
N THR A 303 -5.44 -8.26 21.05
CA THR A 303 -4.47 -9.31 21.40
C THR A 303 -3.95 -10.02 20.16
N LEU A 304 -4.79 -10.30 19.15
CA LEU A 304 -4.34 -10.89 17.88
C LEU A 304 -3.38 -9.99 17.12
N HIS A 305 -3.64 -8.68 17.12
CA HIS A 305 -2.74 -7.67 16.55
C HIS A 305 -1.41 -7.60 17.31
N LEU A 306 -1.43 -7.68 18.65
CA LEU A 306 -0.19 -7.72 19.46
C LEU A 306 0.62 -9.00 19.19
N ILE A 307 -0.02 -10.17 19.10
CA ILE A 307 0.65 -11.43 18.76
C ILE A 307 1.28 -11.32 17.37
N ALA A 308 0.54 -10.78 16.39
CA ALA A 308 1.05 -10.58 15.03
C ALA A 308 2.26 -9.63 15.01
N LEU A 309 2.23 -8.54 15.78
CA LEU A 309 3.34 -7.60 15.92
C LEU A 309 4.60 -8.29 16.47
N ILE A 310 4.47 -9.11 17.51
CA ILE A 310 5.58 -9.84 18.13
C ILE A 310 6.19 -10.84 17.12
N ILE A 311 5.34 -11.61 16.43
CA ILE A 311 5.80 -12.56 15.41
C ILE A 311 6.52 -11.82 14.28
N ALA A 312 5.94 -10.73 13.77
CA ALA A 312 6.55 -9.92 12.71
C ALA A 312 7.89 -9.31 13.14
N HIS A 313 8.01 -8.84 14.39
CA HIS A 313 9.27 -8.32 14.93
C HIS A 313 10.38 -9.38 14.95
N VAL A 314 10.06 -10.63 15.33
CA VAL A 314 11.02 -11.73 15.29
C VAL A 314 11.42 -12.06 13.85
N LEU A 315 10.45 -12.16 12.93
CA LEU A 315 10.71 -12.46 11.52
C LEU A 315 11.47 -11.35 10.80
N LEU A 316 11.31 -10.08 11.18
CA LEU A 316 12.06 -8.95 10.63
C LEU A 316 13.40 -8.72 11.34
N PHE A 317 14.01 -9.78 11.90
CA PHE A 317 15.32 -9.73 12.55
C PHE A 317 15.43 -8.66 13.64
N ARG A 318 14.39 -8.55 14.48
CA ARG A 318 14.28 -7.56 15.56
C ARG A 318 14.32 -6.11 15.07
N ASN A 319 13.67 -5.82 13.95
CA ASN A 319 13.54 -4.45 13.44
C ASN A 319 12.98 -3.51 14.53
N GLU A 320 13.80 -2.53 14.92
CA GLU A 320 13.54 -1.64 16.05
C GLU A 320 12.43 -0.62 15.72
N MET A 321 12.31 -0.21 14.46
CA MET A 321 11.31 0.76 14.01
C MET A 321 9.88 0.27 14.27
N LEU A 322 9.65 -1.03 14.14
CA LEU A 322 8.34 -1.63 14.36
C LEU A 322 7.90 -1.52 15.83
N LEU A 323 8.83 -1.70 16.79
CA LEU A 323 8.54 -1.69 18.22
C LEU A 323 8.40 -0.27 18.78
N THR A 324 9.14 0.70 18.25
CA THR A 324 9.04 2.12 18.64
C THR A 324 7.85 2.85 18.02
N SER A 325 7.07 2.16 17.20
CA SER A 325 5.95 2.75 16.47
C SER A 325 4.80 3.20 17.38
N LEU A 326 4.01 4.16 16.88
CA LEU A 326 2.76 4.57 17.53
C LEU A 326 1.77 3.40 17.65
N TYR A 327 1.79 2.49 16.69
CA TYR A 327 0.94 1.30 16.67
C TYR A 327 1.29 0.33 17.81
N ALA A 328 2.56 -0.02 17.97
CA ALA A 328 3.02 -0.88 19.06
C ALA A 328 2.71 -0.28 20.43
N SER A 329 3.01 1.01 20.59
CA SER A 329 2.74 1.77 21.82
C SER A 329 1.25 1.82 22.14
N PHE A 330 0.40 2.01 21.12
CA PHE A 330 -1.06 1.99 21.25
C PHE A 330 -1.61 0.62 21.62
N LEU A 331 -1.10 -0.47 21.04
CA LEU A 331 -1.56 -1.81 21.39
C LEU A 331 -1.23 -2.17 22.85
N LEU A 332 -0.01 -1.88 23.28
CA LEU A 332 0.45 -2.15 24.64
C LEU A 332 -0.38 -1.37 25.67
N SER A 333 -0.56 -0.07 25.45
CA SER A 333 -1.36 0.79 26.33
C SER A 333 -2.84 0.39 26.32
N ALA A 334 -3.43 0.13 25.17
CA ALA A 334 -4.82 -0.27 25.00
C ALA A 334 -5.12 -1.56 25.77
N ILE A 335 -4.27 -2.58 25.63
CA ILE A 335 -4.43 -3.85 26.32
C ILE A 335 -4.26 -3.67 27.83
N ALA A 336 -3.23 -2.93 28.27
CA ALA A 336 -3.02 -2.66 29.70
C ALA A 336 -4.22 -1.95 30.34
N VAL A 337 -4.73 -0.90 29.68
CA VAL A 337 -5.91 -0.15 30.14
C VAL A 337 -7.16 -1.03 30.17
N LEU A 338 -7.37 -1.89 29.16
CA LEU A 338 -8.48 -2.84 29.13
C LEU A 338 -8.39 -3.90 30.24
N LEU A 339 -7.19 -4.37 30.57
CA LEU A 339 -6.97 -5.33 31.65
C LEU A 339 -7.22 -4.70 33.02
N ILE A 340 -6.69 -3.49 33.26
CA ILE A 340 -6.95 -2.74 34.51
C ILE A 340 -8.44 -2.48 34.67
N PHE A 341 -9.11 -2.08 33.58
CA PHE A 341 -10.56 -1.87 33.59
C PHE A 341 -11.32 -3.16 33.90
N ALA A 342 -10.91 -4.30 33.35
CA ALA A 342 -11.53 -5.60 33.63
C ALA A 342 -11.33 -6.04 35.10
N LEU A 343 -10.17 -5.76 35.70
CA LEU A 343 -9.92 -6.02 37.12
C LEU A 343 -10.78 -5.13 38.03
N TYR A 344 -10.94 -3.86 37.67
CA TYR A 344 -11.77 -2.92 38.42
C TYR A 344 -13.27 -3.25 38.28
N SER A 345 -13.71 -3.62 37.08
CA SER A 345 -15.12 -3.92 36.79
C SER A 345 -15.58 -5.27 37.34
N GLN A 346 -14.68 -6.20 37.68
CA GLN A 346 -15.06 -7.40 38.45
C GLN A 346 -15.70 -7.06 39.80
N LYS A 347 -15.45 -5.87 40.37
CA LYS A 347 -16.17 -5.39 41.58
C LYS A 347 -17.59 -4.87 41.30
N PHE A 348 -17.95 -4.62 40.05
CA PHE A 348 -19.24 -4.05 39.62
C PHE A 348 -19.87 -4.95 38.53
N GLU A 349 -20.39 -6.09 38.95
CA GLU A 349 -20.56 -7.30 38.13
C GLU A 349 -21.57 -7.24 36.97
N LYS A 350 -22.31 -6.14 36.74
CA LYS A 350 -23.40 -6.15 35.72
C LYS A 350 -23.63 -4.84 34.95
N GLN A 351 -22.68 -3.91 34.93
CA GLN A 351 -22.90 -2.63 34.25
C GLN A 351 -22.14 -2.55 32.92
N GLN A 352 -22.90 -2.48 31.83
CA GLN A 352 -22.37 -2.08 30.53
C GLN A 352 -21.66 -0.73 30.70
N VAL A 353 -20.41 -0.65 30.25
CA VAL A 353 -19.60 0.57 30.38
C VAL A 353 -20.39 1.73 29.79
N SER A 354 -20.67 2.76 30.62
CA SER A 354 -21.37 3.95 30.14
C SER A 354 -20.56 4.62 29.03
N THR A 355 -21.22 5.36 28.14
CA THR A 355 -20.55 6.08 27.05
C THR A 355 -19.43 7.01 27.57
N VAL A 356 -19.64 7.60 28.75
CA VAL A 356 -18.64 8.40 29.47
C VAL A 356 -17.45 7.54 29.90
N GLY A 357 -17.69 6.36 30.47
CA GLY A 357 -16.65 5.40 30.84
C GLY A 357 -15.82 4.94 29.64
N THR A 358 -16.45 4.69 28.48
CA THR A 358 -15.73 4.34 27.25
C THR A 358 -14.90 5.50 26.70
N PHE A 359 -15.38 6.75 26.82
CA PHE A 359 -14.63 7.93 26.41
C PHE A 359 -13.38 8.14 27.26
N ILE A 360 -13.51 8.00 28.59
CA ILE A 360 -12.38 8.07 29.53
C ILE A 360 -11.35 6.98 29.20
N LEU A 361 -11.80 5.76 28.89
CA LEU A 361 -10.93 4.64 28.52
C LEU A 361 -10.09 4.96 27.26
N ILE A 362 -10.70 5.57 26.25
CA ILE A 362 -10.02 5.96 25.01
C ILE A 362 -8.98 7.04 25.28
N MET A 363 -9.36 8.09 26.02
CA MET A 363 -8.44 9.17 26.36
C MET A 363 -7.26 8.67 27.20
N LEU A 364 -7.51 7.75 28.13
CA LEU A 364 -6.47 7.11 28.93
C LEU A 364 -5.55 6.22 28.08
N ALA A 365 -6.10 5.40 27.18
CA ALA A 365 -5.30 4.60 26.27
C ALA A 365 -4.42 5.50 25.38
N ALA A 366 -4.97 6.57 24.81
CA ALA A 366 -4.23 7.52 24.00
C ALA A 366 -3.11 8.23 24.77
N SER A 367 -3.38 8.72 25.98
CA SER A 367 -2.37 9.42 26.79
C SER A 367 -1.24 8.48 27.23
N VAL A 368 -1.58 7.27 27.69
CA VAL A 368 -0.59 6.24 28.05
C VAL A 368 0.22 5.81 26.82
N SER A 369 -0.39 5.74 25.64
CA SER A 369 0.33 5.42 24.39
C SER A 369 1.46 6.41 24.10
N ILE A 370 1.21 7.71 24.31
CA ILE A 370 2.20 8.76 24.07
C ILE A 370 3.37 8.60 25.04
N VAL A 371 3.08 8.36 26.33
CA VAL A 371 4.12 8.14 27.35
C VAL A 371 4.95 6.88 27.04
N VAL A 372 4.28 5.78 26.71
CA VAL A 372 4.93 4.52 26.33
C VAL A 372 5.80 4.71 25.09
N LYS A 373 5.33 5.45 24.08
CA LYS A 373 6.14 5.77 22.90
C LYS A 373 7.43 6.50 23.29
N PHE A 374 7.34 7.60 24.04
CA PHE A 374 8.53 8.35 24.46
C PHE A 374 9.49 7.49 25.30
N ALA A 375 8.96 6.63 26.17
CA ALA A 375 9.76 5.71 26.97
C ALA A 375 10.49 4.67 26.08
N LEU A 376 9.78 4.05 25.13
CA LEU A 376 10.35 3.06 24.21
C LEU A 376 11.40 3.67 23.28
N SER A 377 11.10 4.84 22.69
CA SER A 377 12.06 5.56 21.83
C SER A 377 13.34 5.93 22.60
N LYS A 378 13.21 6.37 23.86
CA LYS A 378 14.38 6.70 24.70
C LYS A 378 15.17 5.47 25.13
N LEU A 379 14.48 4.36 25.45
CA LEU A 379 15.12 3.11 25.87
C LEU A 379 15.91 2.46 24.74
N LEU A 380 15.39 2.51 23.51
CA LEU A 380 16.01 1.89 22.34
C LEU A 380 16.91 2.85 21.55
N GLY A 381 16.91 4.15 21.89
CA GLY A 381 17.76 5.14 21.23
C GLY A 381 17.38 5.45 19.77
N VAL A 382 16.16 5.13 19.35
CA VAL A 382 15.73 5.21 17.94
C VAL A 382 15.00 6.52 17.68
N ASN A 383 15.55 7.34 16.76
CA ASN A 383 14.97 8.61 16.30
C ASN A 383 14.34 8.55 14.89
N ASN A 384 14.09 7.35 14.36
CA ASN A 384 13.68 7.14 12.97
C ASN A 384 12.31 7.80 12.63
N ASP A 385 11.37 7.85 13.58
CA ASP A 385 10.03 8.42 13.37
C ASP A 385 9.98 9.95 13.37
N ALA A 386 11.05 10.64 13.75
CA ALA A 386 11.07 12.11 13.83
C ALA A 386 10.78 12.76 12.47
N HIS A 387 11.17 12.11 11.37
CA HIS A 387 10.94 12.59 10.01
C HIS A 387 9.46 12.73 9.65
N ILE A 388 8.65 11.73 10.00
CA ILE A 388 7.22 11.70 9.65
C ILE A 388 6.49 12.82 10.39
N TRP A 389 6.86 13.04 11.65
CA TRP A 389 6.33 14.16 12.42
C TRP A 389 6.75 15.50 11.82
N ASN A 390 8.01 15.65 11.40
CA ASN A 390 8.49 16.85 10.73
C ASN A 390 7.75 17.12 9.41
N ILE A 391 7.43 16.09 8.62
CA ILE A 391 6.62 16.23 7.39
C ILE A 391 5.19 16.70 7.73
N LEU A 392 4.56 16.13 8.74
CA LEU A 392 3.21 16.56 9.17
C LEU A 392 3.25 17.99 9.71
N LEU A 393 4.30 18.34 10.47
CA LEU A 393 4.52 19.67 11.00
C LEU A 393 4.76 20.69 9.88
N SER A 394 5.58 20.37 8.87
CA SER A 394 5.84 21.25 7.72
C SER A 394 4.61 21.46 6.85
N LYS A 395 3.65 20.52 6.88
CA LYS A 395 2.35 20.65 6.21
C LYS A 395 1.37 21.55 6.97
N LEU A 396 1.41 21.53 8.30
CA LEU A 396 0.50 22.29 9.15
C LEU A 396 1.05 23.66 9.58
N THR A 397 2.37 23.86 9.47
CA THR A 397 3.08 25.05 9.94
C THR A 397 4.08 25.55 8.90
N THR A 398 4.79 26.63 9.21
CA THR A 398 5.85 27.19 8.36
C THR A 398 7.21 26.50 8.52
N TYR A 399 7.29 25.40 9.27
CA TYR A 399 8.53 24.64 9.46
C TYR A 399 9.05 24.08 8.14
N LYS A 400 10.33 24.30 7.84
CA LYS A 400 11.02 23.81 6.64
C LYS A 400 12.44 23.38 6.99
N ASP A 401 12.78 22.15 6.63
CA ASP A 401 14.14 21.62 6.61
C ASP A 401 14.41 20.95 5.25
N PHE A 402 15.66 20.55 4.99
CA PHE A 402 16.01 19.91 3.72
C PHE A 402 15.16 18.66 3.42
N HIS A 403 14.96 17.82 4.42
CA HIS A 403 14.28 16.55 4.30
C HIS A 403 12.78 16.74 4.03
N THR A 404 12.11 17.59 4.80
CA THR A 404 10.70 17.96 4.61
C THR A 404 10.46 18.62 3.28
N MET A 405 11.35 19.53 2.83
CA MET A 405 11.23 20.16 1.52
C MET A 405 11.35 19.15 0.37
N LEU A 406 12.27 18.19 0.47
CA LEU A 406 12.42 17.11 -0.52
C LEU A 406 11.10 16.30 -0.67
N TYR A 407 10.37 16.08 0.42
CA TYR A 407 9.07 15.39 0.39
C TYR A 407 7.92 16.29 -0.03
N THR A 408 7.78 17.49 0.56
CA THR A 408 6.65 18.39 0.27
C THR A 408 6.66 18.91 -1.17
N CYS A 409 7.82 18.87 -1.85
CA CYS A 409 7.95 19.23 -3.25
C CYS A 409 7.66 18.08 -4.23
N ALA A 410 7.60 16.84 -3.75
CA ALA A 410 7.19 15.68 -4.54
C ALA A 410 5.66 15.59 -4.59
N VAL A 411 5.10 15.38 -5.79
CA VAL A 411 3.65 15.39 -6.02
C VAL A 411 2.94 14.28 -5.23
N GLU A 412 3.63 13.18 -4.96
CA GLU A 412 3.13 12.02 -4.22
C GLU A 412 2.82 12.32 -2.76
N PHE A 413 3.54 13.27 -2.15
CA PHE A 413 3.36 13.67 -0.76
C PHE A 413 2.62 14.99 -0.61
N ASP A 414 2.06 15.54 -1.70
CA ASP A 414 1.22 16.74 -1.66
C ASP A 414 -0.15 16.44 -1.01
N PHE A 415 -0.91 17.49 -0.71
CA PHE A 415 -2.31 17.36 -0.32
C PHE A 415 -3.16 16.81 -1.46
N LEU A 416 -4.33 16.25 -1.12
CA LEU A 416 -5.22 15.65 -2.12
C LEU A 416 -5.58 16.64 -3.23
N ASP A 417 -5.22 16.30 -4.48
CA ASP A 417 -5.49 17.14 -5.64
C ASP A 417 -6.99 17.28 -5.89
N LEU A 418 -7.43 18.51 -6.15
CA LEU A 418 -8.83 18.84 -6.42
C LEU A 418 -9.34 18.14 -7.70
N ASN A 419 -8.45 17.85 -8.66
CA ASN A 419 -8.84 17.08 -9.84
C ASN A 419 -9.21 15.64 -9.48
N THR A 420 -8.54 15.04 -8.50
CA THR A 420 -8.88 13.71 -8.00
C THR A 420 -10.28 13.74 -7.36
N LEU A 421 -10.57 14.72 -6.51
CA LEU A 421 -11.91 14.88 -5.92
C LEU A 421 -12.99 15.14 -6.99
N SER A 422 -12.69 15.95 -7.99
CA SER A 422 -13.58 16.23 -9.12
C SER A 422 -13.87 14.98 -9.95
N SER A 423 -12.84 14.19 -10.29
CA SER A 423 -12.95 12.92 -11.00
C SER A 423 -13.85 11.93 -10.26
N LEU A 424 -13.58 11.71 -8.97
CA LEU A 424 -14.35 10.79 -8.11
C LEU A 424 -15.79 11.28 -7.83
N THR A 425 -16.03 12.58 -7.92
CA THR A 425 -17.38 13.15 -7.80
C THR A 425 -18.16 13.02 -9.10
N ARG A 426 -17.52 13.20 -10.26
CA ARG A 426 -18.13 13.02 -11.59
C ARG A 426 -18.52 11.56 -11.85
N THR A 427 -17.75 10.60 -11.35
CA THR A 427 -18.14 9.17 -11.39
C THR A 427 -19.20 8.81 -10.34
N LEU A 428 -19.68 9.78 -9.56
CA LEU A 428 -20.64 9.64 -8.45
C LEU A 428 -20.17 8.76 -7.30
N LEU A 429 -18.87 8.43 -7.21
CA LEU A 429 -18.34 7.59 -6.13
C LEU A 429 -18.45 8.29 -4.77
N ILE A 430 -17.91 9.51 -4.66
CA ILE A 430 -17.95 10.28 -3.41
C ILE A 430 -19.40 10.57 -2.99
N PRO A 431 -20.26 11.17 -3.84
CA PRO A 431 -21.67 11.41 -3.50
C PRO A 431 -22.40 10.16 -3.02
N SER A 432 -22.26 9.03 -3.74
CA SER A 432 -22.94 7.79 -3.38
C SER A 432 -22.45 7.22 -2.04
N SER A 433 -21.15 7.31 -1.75
CA SER A 433 -20.56 6.85 -0.50
C SER A 433 -20.99 7.69 0.71
N ILE A 434 -21.13 9.01 0.52
CA ILE A 434 -21.66 9.94 1.54
C ILE A 434 -23.12 9.61 1.80
N VAL A 435 -23.94 9.46 0.75
CA VAL A 435 -25.35 9.08 0.88
C VAL A 435 -25.49 7.74 1.62
N ALA A 436 -24.67 6.74 1.28
CA ALA A 436 -24.69 5.45 1.96
C ALA A 436 -24.37 5.57 3.46
N SER A 437 -23.39 6.40 3.80
CA SER A 437 -22.97 6.65 5.19
C SER A 437 -24.04 7.41 5.97
N LEU A 438 -24.64 8.45 5.38
CA LEU A 438 -25.72 9.22 5.99
C LEU A 438 -26.98 8.38 6.21
N LEU A 439 -27.34 7.53 5.23
CA LEU A 439 -28.46 6.59 5.37
C LEU A 439 -28.21 5.58 6.48
N TRP A 440 -26.96 5.12 6.65
CA TRP A 440 -26.60 4.27 7.76
C TRP A 440 -26.73 4.98 9.10
N VAL A 441 -26.23 6.22 9.22
CA VAL A 441 -26.38 7.03 10.45
C VAL A 441 -27.85 7.28 10.77
N TYR A 442 -28.66 7.63 9.77
CA TYR A 442 -30.10 7.79 9.90
C TYR A 442 -30.77 6.50 10.40
N ALA A 443 -30.44 5.35 9.80
CA ALA A 443 -30.97 4.06 10.24
C ALA A 443 -30.53 3.72 11.67
N ALA A 444 -29.29 4.02 12.05
CA ALA A 444 -28.77 3.78 13.40
C ALA A 444 -29.48 4.61 14.47
N ILE A 445 -29.80 5.88 14.18
CA ILE A 445 -30.48 6.79 15.11
C ILE A 445 -31.98 6.49 15.20
N PHE A 446 -32.68 6.44 14.07
CA PHE A 446 -34.15 6.47 14.05
C PHE A 446 -34.82 5.10 14.09
N LYS A 447 -34.15 4.02 13.64
CA LYS A 447 -34.78 2.69 13.58
C LYS A 447 -34.55 1.82 14.82
N GLN A 448 -33.70 2.24 15.77
CA GLN A 448 -33.47 1.77 17.15
C GLN A 448 -33.71 0.27 17.48
N HIS A 449 -33.76 -0.61 16.50
CA HIS A 449 -34.02 -2.04 16.65
C HIS A 449 -32.69 -2.76 16.69
N GLN A 450 -32.49 -3.59 17.72
CA GLN A 450 -31.33 -4.48 17.88
C GLN A 450 -31.00 -5.34 16.64
N LYS A 451 -31.94 -5.50 15.72
CA LYS A 451 -31.77 -6.21 14.45
C LYS A 451 -30.96 -5.44 13.39
N TYR A 452 -30.62 -4.17 13.63
CA TYR A 452 -29.93 -3.27 12.68
C TYR A 452 -28.53 -2.79 13.13
N GLN A 453 -28.03 -3.23 14.29
CA GLN A 453 -26.67 -2.93 14.77
C GLN A 453 -25.62 -3.72 13.97
N ASN A 454 -25.35 -3.28 12.74
CA ASN A 454 -24.25 -3.80 11.93
C ASN A 454 -22.95 -3.11 12.35
N ALA A 455 -22.34 -3.57 13.46
CA ALA A 455 -21.00 -3.13 13.88
C ALA A 455 -19.97 -3.22 12.73
N ALA A 456 -20.13 -4.20 11.85
CA ALA A 456 -19.40 -4.37 10.61
C ALA A 456 -19.50 -3.15 9.65
N ALA A 457 -20.68 -2.57 9.47
CA ALA A 457 -20.88 -1.42 8.59
C ALA A 457 -20.32 -0.13 9.23
N LEU A 458 -20.52 0.06 10.54
CA LEU A 458 -19.92 1.18 11.28
C LEU A 458 -18.39 1.15 11.19
N TYR A 459 -17.79 -0.02 11.44
CA TYR A 459 -16.35 -0.21 11.33
C TYR A 459 -15.81 0.22 9.96
N ASN A 460 -16.47 -0.21 8.88
CA ASN A 460 -16.06 0.14 7.52
C ASN A 460 -16.25 1.63 7.21
N ILE A 461 -17.32 2.26 7.69
CA ILE A 461 -17.55 3.72 7.52
C ILE A 461 -16.46 4.51 8.26
N LEU A 462 -16.15 4.14 9.50
CA LEU A 462 -15.09 4.78 10.28
C LEU A 462 -13.71 4.56 9.66
N GLN A 463 -13.44 3.36 9.14
CA GLN A 463 -12.20 3.04 8.45
C GLN A 463 -12.05 3.84 7.15
N ALA A 464 -13.13 3.96 6.36
CA ALA A 464 -13.15 4.77 5.16
C ALA A 464 -12.90 6.26 5.49
N ALA A 465 -13.51 6.78 6.56
CA ALA A 465 -13.25 8.14 7.03
C ALA A 465 -11.78 8.35 7.43
N ALA A 466 -11.16 7.38 8.11
CA ALA A 466 -9.74 7.45 8.45
C ALA A 466 -8.84 7.45 7.20
N PHE A 467 -9.17 6.63 6.19
CA PHE A 467 -8.44 6.67 4.92
C PHE A 467 -8.64 7.96 4.13
N CYS A 468 -9.83 8.58 4.19
CA CYS A 468 -10.06 9.91 3.61
C CYS A 468 -9.16 10.96 4.28
N VAL A 469 -9.04 10.93 5.61
CA VAL A 469 -8.14 11.85 6.34
C VAL A 469 -6.68 11.60 5.94
N MET A 470 -6.24 10.35 5.89
CA MET A 470 -4.88 10.02 5.44
C MET A 470 -4.61 10.49 4.00
N ALA A 471 -5.54 10.25 3.08
CA ALA A 471 -5.43 10.68 1.68
C ALA A 471 -5.47 12.20 1.52
N ALA A 472 -6.21 12.92 2.37
CA ALA A 472 -6.22 14.38 2.39
C ALA A 472 -4.83 14.95 2.67
N PHE A 473 -4.10 14.35 3.62
CA PHE A 473 -2.75 14.78 3.97
C PHE A 473 -1.67 14.31 2.99
N ILE A 474 -1.80 13.10 2.42
CA ILE A 474 -0.79 12.50 1.53
C ILE A 474 -1.49 11.87 0.32
N MET A 475 -1.29 12.47 -0.85
CA MET A 475 -1.86 12.03 -2.13
C MET A 475 -1.66 10.54 -2.43
N ARG A 476 -0.44 10.02 -2.18
CA ARG A 476 -0.11 8.60 -2.39
C ARG A 476 -1.06 7.65 -1.66
N LEU A 477 -1.67 8.07 -0.53
CA LEU A 477 -2.57 7.23 0.28
C LEU A 477 -4.01 7.15 -0.26
N LYS A 478 -4.35 7.84 -1.36
CA LYS A 478 -5.66 7.71 -2.04
C LYS A 478 -5.96 6.27 -2.49
N LEU A 479 -4.93 5.45 -2.68
CA LEU A 479 -5.04 4.03 -3.01
C LEU A 479 -5.77 3.20 -1.94
N PHE A 480 -5.78 3.63 -0.67
CA PHE A 480 -6.61 2.99 0.37
C PHE A 480 -8.04 3.53 0.37
N MET A 481 -8.19 4.84 0.12
CA MET A 481 -9.45 5.58 0.14
C MET A 481 -10.40 5.12 -0.96
N THR A 482 -9.99 5.19 -2.23
CA THR A 482 -10.88 4.99 -3.40
C THR A 482 -11.53 3.60 -3.42
N PRO A 483 -10.82 2.49 -3.19
CA PRO A 483 -11.46 1.18 -3.12
C PRO A 483 -12.35 1.01 -1.89
N HIS A 484 -12.01 1.62 -0.74
CA HIS A 484 -12.89 1.60 0.43
C HIS A 484 -14.17 2.38 0.20
N LEU A 485 -14.12 3.53 -0.48
CA LEU A 485 -15.34 4.25 -0.88
C LEU A 485 -16.21 3.37 -1.80
N SER A 486 -15.60 2.60 -2.70
CA SER A 486 -16.31 1.61 -3.54
C SER A 486 -16.99 0.51 -2.72
N LEU A 487 -16.42 0.12 -1.58
CA LEU A 487 -17.07 -0.79 -0.61
C LEU A 487 -18.24 -0.11 0.10
N ILE A 488 -18.12 1.15 0.49
CA ILE A 488 -19.19 1.90 1.16
C ILE A 488 -20.40 2.10 0.24
N VAL A 489 -20.20 2.36 -1.06
CA VAL A 489 -21.30 2.44 -2.04
C VAL A 489 -22.13 1.16 -2.08
N SER A 490 -21.50 0.00 -1.84
CA SER A 490 -22.19 -1.30 -1.80
C SER A 490 -23.31 -1.34 -0.76
N LEU A 491 -23.23 -0.54 0.32
CA LEU A 491 -24.24 -0.47 1.39
C LEU A 491 -25.59 0.05 0.88
N LEU A 492 -25.62 0.83 -0.21
CA LEU A 492 -26.87 1.27 -0.86
C LEU A 492 -27.67 0.08 -1.39
N SER A 493 -27.01 -1.02 -1.74
CA SER A 493 -27.68 -2.25 -2.17
C SER A 493 -28.34 -3.01 -1.02
N SER A 494 -27.95 -2.72 0.22
CA SER A 494 -28.48 -3.40 1.41
C SER A 494 -29.95 -3.08 1.64
N ARG A 495 -30.77 -4.13 1.61
CA ARG A 495 -32.22 -4.07 1.95
C ARG A 495 -32.48 -3.58 3.36
N HIS A 496 -31.55 -3.87 4.27
CA HIS A 496 -31.68 -3.42 5.65
C HIS A 496 -31.56 -1.90 5.76
N LEU A 497 -30.70 -1.27 4.96
CA LEU A 497 -30.52 0.19 4.98
C LEU A 497 -31.74 0.90 4.38
N LEU A 498 -32.16 0.47 3.20
CA LEU A 498 -33.26 1.08 2.43
C LEU A 498 -34.63 0.45 2.74
N GLY A 499 -34.85 -0.03 3.97
CA GLY A 499 -36.12 -0.67 4.36
C GLY A 499 -37.36 0.24 4.34
N PHE A 500 -37.21 1.53 4.04
CA PHE A 500 -38.35 2.42 3.75
C PHE A 500 -38.96 2.15 2.35
N ILE A 501 -38.17 1.62 1.42
CA ILE A 501 -38.63 1.18 0.10
C ILE A 501 -39.13 -0.25 0.21
N LYS A 502 -40.44 -0.42 0.45
CA LYS A 502 -41.06 -1.75 0.61
C LYS A 502 -41.00 -2.59 -0.68
N SER A 503 -40.96 -1.96 -1.86
CA SER A 503 -40.95 -2.67 -3.14
C SER A 503 -39.54 -3.15 -3.53
N THR A 504 -39.43 -4.45 -3.77
CA THR A 504 -38.21 -5.10 -4.26
C THR A 504 -37.77 -4.51 -5.60
N HIS A 505 -38.72 -4.29 -6.51
CA HIS A 505 -38.46 -3.82 -7.86
C HIS A 505 -37.97 -2.38 -7.87
N VAL A 506 -38.60 -1.48 -7.09
CA VAL A 506 -38.23 -0.05 -7.07
C VAL A 506 -36.79 0.14 -6.57
N HIS A 507 -36.40 -0.54 -5.51
CA HIS A 507 -35.02 -0.51 -5.00
C HIS A 507 -34.00 -0.99 -6.03
N MET A 508 -34.29 -2.10 -6.73
CA MET A 508 -33.41 -2.61 -7.78
C MET A 508 -33.34 -1.65 -8.96
N SER A 509 -34.46 -1.06 -9.38
CA SER A 509 -34.49 -0.05 -10.44
C SER A 509 -33.67 1.19 -10.08
N LEU A 510 -33.72 1.65 -8.82
CA LEU A 510 -32.90 2.78 -8.36
C LEU A 510 -31.40 2.46 -8.40
N ILE A 511 -31.02 1.25 -7.99
CA ILE A 511 -29.62 0.80 -8.03
C ILE A 511 -29.14 0.67 -9.47
N VAL A 512 -29.96 0.12 -10.36
CA VAL A 512 -29.63 -0.01 -11.79
C VAL A 512 -29.53 1.38 -12.43
N ALA A 513 -30.41 2.32 -12.09
CA ALA A 513 -30.34 3.70 -12.56
C ALA A 513 -29.06 4.41 -12.07
N LEU A 514 -28.72 4.24 -10.79
CA LEU A 514 -27.45 4.75 -10.24
C LEU A 514 -26.25 4.16 -10.98
N LEU A 515 -26.23 2.84 -11.16
CA LEU A 515 -25.16 2.15 -11.86
C LEU A 515 -25.04 2.63 -13.32
N ALA A 516 -26.16 2.83 -14.01
CA ALA A 516 -26.18 3.37 -15.38
C ALA A 516 -25.57 4.78 -15.43
N ALA A 517 -25.90 5.65 -14.47
CA ALA A 517 -25.30 6.98 -14.37
C ALA A 517 -23.79 6.92 -14.11
N MET A 518 -23.33 6.06 -13.20
CA MET A 518 -21.90 5.84 -12.94
C MET A 518 -21.16 5.30 -14.17
N THR A 519 -21.81 4.41 -14.93
CA THR A 519 -21.23 3.76 -16.11
C THR A 519 -20.95 4.75 -17.24
N PHE A 520 -21.74 5.81 -17.39
CA PHE A 520 -21.54 6.83 -18.41
C PHE A 520 -20.15 7.47 -18.33
N GLN A 521 -19.77 8.00 -17.16
CA GLN A 521 -18.44 8.55 -16.94
C GLN A 521 -17.39 7.44 -16.78
N GLY A 522 -17.74 6.32 -16.13
CA GLY A 522 -16.82 5.22 -15.86
C GLY A 522 -16.23 4.57 -17.13
N ILE A 523 -17.04 4.37 -18.16
CA ILE A 523 -16.57 3.84 -19.45
C ILE A 523 -15.65 4.83 -20.14
N GLN A 524 -15.92 6.13 -20.07
CA GLN A 524 -15.05 7.16 -20.64
C GLN A 524 -13.67 7.11 -19.98
N ASN A 525 -13.60 6.97 -18.66
CA ASN A 525 -12.33 6.83 -17.93
C ASN A 525 -11.55 5.59 -18.36
N ILE A 526 -12.21 4.42 -18.46
CA ILE A 526 -11.56 3.17 -18.88
C ILE A 526 -11.05 3.27 -20.32
N ARG A 527 -11.84 3.86 -21.23
CA ARG A 527 -11.42 4.08 -22.62
C ARG A 527 -10.21 5.01 -22.69
N ALA A 528 -10.23 6.12 -21.96
CA ALA A 528 -9.12 7.07 -21.90
C ALA A 528 -7.83 6.42 -21.36
N GLN A 529 -7.94 5.56 -20.35
CA GLN A 529 -6.79 4.82 -19.82
C GLN A 529 -6.25 3.80 -20.83
N ARG A 530 -7.13 3.05 -21.51
CA ARG A 530 -6.71 2.06 -22.52
C ARG A 530 -6.18 2.67 -23.82
N SER A 531 -6.53 3.93 -24.12
CA SER A 531 -6.04 4.65 -25.30
C SER A 531 -4.64 5.24 -25.12
N ILE A 532 -4.07 5.20 -23.93
CA ILE A 532 -2.67 5.57 -23.72
C ILE A 532 -1.84 4.49 -24.42
N ILE A 533 -1.15 4.87 -25.49
CA ILE A 533 -0.20 4.02 -26.21
C ILE A 533 1.13 4.76 -26.16
N GLY A 534 2.10 4.18 -25.46
CA GLY A 534 3.42 4.73 -25.24
C GLY A 534 4.50 3.67 -25.49
N GLU A 535 5.73 4.15 -25.70
CA GLU A 535 6.92 3.32 -25.85
C GLU A 535 8.01 3.90 -24.95
N TYR A 536 8.67 3.05 -24.18
CA TYR A 536 9.78 3.49 -23.34
C TYR A 536 11.04 3.70 -24.18
N SER A 537 11.64 4.88 -24.11
CA SER A 537 12.95 5.15 -24.71
C SER A 537 13.76 6.08 -23.80
N ASN A 538 15.01 5.70 -23.52
CA ASN A 538 15.99 6.53 -22.82
C ASN A 538 17.42 6.11 -23.21
N PRO A 539 17.90 6.56 -24.39
CA PRO A 539 19.22 6.18 -24.90
C PRO A 539 20.36 6.74 -24.02
N ASP A 540 20.19 7.94 -23.44
CA ASP A 540 21.24 8.56 -22.62
C ASP A 540 21.53 7.79 -21.34
N LEU A 541 20.50 7.23 -20.71
CA LEU A 541 20.68 6.35 -19.55
C LEU A 541 21.30 5.02 -19.96
N GLU A 542 20.90 4.47 -21.11
CA GLU A 542 21.48 3.23 -21.63
C GLU A 542 22.98 3.36 -21.87
N GLU A 543 23.39 4.44 -22.55
CA GLU A 543 24.79 4.75 -22.82
C GLU A 543 25.60 4.88 -21.52
N LEU A 544 25.05 5.58 -20.52
CA LEU A 544 25.67 5.70 -19.20
C LEU A 544 25.89 4.32 -18.56
N LEU A 545 24.88 3.45 -18.57
CA LEU A 545 24.95 2.13 -17.94
C LEU A 545 25.93 1.20 -18.67
N LEU A 546 25.96 1.25 -20.01
CA LEU A 546 26.93 0.52 -20.83
C LEU A 546 28.35 1.03 -20.58
N TRP A 547 28.55 2.34 -20.48
CA TRP A 547 29.84 2.93 -20.13
C TRP A 547 30.31 2.50 -18.74
N VAL A 548 29.43 2.54 -17.72
CA VAL A 548 29.75 2.01 -16.38
C VAL A 548 30.15 0.55 -16.48
N ASN A 549 29.46 -0.22 -17.32
CA ASN A 549 29.73 -1.64 -17.45
C ASN A 549 31.13 -1.94 -18.02
N HIS A 550 31.55 -1.20 -19.05
CA HIS A 550 32.80 -1.44 -19.76
C HIS A 550 34.01 -0.68 -19.18
N SER A 551 33.80 0.51 -18.62
CA SER A 551 34.89 1.45 -18.32
C SER A 551 35.22 1.57 -16.83
N THR A 552 34.44 0.94 -15.94
CA THR A 552 34.63 1.08 -14.49
C THR A 552 34.82 -0.26 -13.77
N PRO A 553 35.68 -0.31 -12.73
CA PRO A 553 35.85 -1.53 -11.92
C PRO A 553 34.57 -1.95 -11.20
N GLU A 554 34.39 -3.24 -10.94
CA GLU A 554 33.21 -3.76 -10.21
C GLU A 554 33.08 -3.24 -8.77
N THR A 555 34.20 -2.85 -8.14
CA THR A 555 34.25 -2.29 -6.78
C THR A 555 34.08 -0.77 -6.74
N ALA A 556 33.86 -0.12 -7.89
CA ALA A 556 33.71 1.32 -7.95
C ALA A 556 32.38 1.77 -7.34
N ALA A 557 32.45 2.61 -6.31
CA ALA A 557 31.27 3.17 -5.65
C ALA A 557 30.76 4.44 -6.35
N PHE A 558 29.46 4.48 -6.60
CA PHE A 558 28.78 5.59 -7.27
C PHE A 558 27.92 6.40 -6.30
N GLY A 559 27.97 7.73 -6.45
CA GLY A 559 27.09 8.68 -5.79
C GLY A 559 26.26 9.45 -6.81
N GLY A 560 25.03 9.81 -6.47
CA GLY A 560 24.16 10.57 -7.36
C GLY A 560 22.70 10.65 -6.88
N PRO A 561 21.80 11.18 -7.73
CA PRO A 561 20.37 11.20 -7.42
C PRO A 561 19.80 9.79 -7.29
N MET A 562 18.93 9.61 -6.29
CA MET A 562 18.38 8.29 -5.90
C MET A 562 17.79 7.47 -7.06
N PRO A 563 17.01 8.04 -8.00
CA PRO A 563 16.41 7.28 -9.09
C PRO A 563 17.47 6.65 -10.01
N THR A 564 18.52 7.41 -10.32
CA THR A 564 19.62 6.98 -11.20
C THR A 564 20.47 5.92 -10.50
N MET A 565 20.73 6.07 -9.20
CA MET A 565 21.48 5.07 -8.43
C MET A 565 20.77 3.73 -8.35
N ALA A 566 19.44 3.71 -8.24
CA ALA A 566 18.68 2.45 -8.25
C ALA A 566 18.82 1.70 -9.59
N ASN A 567 18.73 2.40 -10.73
CA ASN A 567 18.93 1.82 -12.05
C ASN A 567 20.38 1.36 -12.27
N LEU A 568 21.34 2.13 -11.77
CA LEU A 568 22.76 1.78 -11.82
C LEU A 568 23.03 0.49 -11.04
N LEU A 569 22.55 0.39 -9.79
CA LEU A 569 22.69 -0.83 -8.99
C LEU A 569 22.05 -2.05 -9.67
N LEU A 570 20.83 -1.89 -10.21
CA LEU A 570 20.11 -2.97 -10.89
C LEU A 570 20.86 -3.50 -12.12
N SER A 571 21.25 -2.59 -13.01
CA SER A 571 21.76 -2.94 -14.33
C SER A 571 23.24 -3.32 -14.30
N THR A 572 23.99 -2.73 -13.38
CA THR A 572 25.46 -2.82 -13.37
C THR A 572 26.00 -3.54 -12.12
N ARG A 573 25.23 -3.71 -11.04
CA ARG A 573 25.70 -4.28 -9.75
C ARG A 573 26.85 -3.54 -9.08
N ARG A 574 27.16 -2.33 -9.52
CA ARG A 574 28.19 -1.50 -8.89
C ARG A 574 27.65 -0.98 -7.54
N PRO A 575 28.50 -0.89 -6.50
CA PRO A 575 28.10 -0.31 -5.23
C PRO A 575 27.61 1.13 -5.38
N ILE A 576 26.55 1.47 -4.66
CA ILE A 576 25.97 2.81 -4.59
C ILE A 576 26.00 3.34 -3.16
N VAL A 577 26.11 4.66 -3.04
CA VAL A 577 26.21 5.36 -1.74
C VAL A 577 24.84 5.88 -1.27
N ASN A 578 23.91 6.08 -2.20
CA ASN A 578 22.61 6.72 -1.98
C ASN A 578 21.51 6.02 -2.77
N HIS A 579 20.31 5.88 -2.18
CA HIS A 579 19.19 5.17 -2.78
C HIS A 579 17.80 5.70 -2.34
N PRO A 580 16.71 5.33 -3.03
CA PRO A 580 15.37 5.93 -2.81
C PRO A 580 14.71 5.64 -1.46
N HIS A 581 15.05 4.55 -0.79
CA HIS A 581 14.50 4.24 0.54
C HIS A 581 15.13 5.14 1.60
N TYR A 582 14.43 6.15 2.11
CA TYR A 582 14.96 7.27 2.88
C TYR A 582 14.53 7.31 4.37
N GLU A 583 14.12 6.17 4.91
CA GLU A 583 13.50 6.09 6.23
C GLU A 583 14.54 6.11 7.37
N ASP A 584 15.79 5.72 7.10
CA ASP A 584 16.86 5.75 8.10
C ASP A 584 17.34 7.16 8.44
N SER A 585 17.76 7.42 9.67
CA SER A 585 18.43 8.69 10.00
C SER A 585 19.80 8.83 9.32
N ASN A 586 20.63 7.79 9.33
CA ASN A 586 22.00 7.87 8.80
C ASN A 586 21.97 8.04 7.29
N LEU A 587 21.09 7.32 6.61
CA LEU A 587 20.94 7.47 5.17
C LEU A 587 20.37 8.83 4.77
N ARG A 588 19.48 9.43 5.57
CA ARG A 588 19.02 10.81 5.34
C ARG A 588 20.18 11.79 5.35
N GLU A 589 21.08 11.66 6.31
CA GLU A 589 22.29 12.47 6.38
C GLU A 589 23.23 12.21 5.20
N ARG A 590 23.44 10.94 4.83
CA ARG A 590 24.23 10.54 3.66
C ARG A 590 23.67 11.14 2.37
N THR A 591 22.36 11.06 2.16
CA THR A 591 21.69 11.66 1.01
C THR A 591 21.89 13.17 0.99
N LYS A 592 21.69 13.85 2.12
CA LYS A 592 21.88 15.30 2.22
C LYS A 592 23.31 15.68 1.80
N LYS A 593 24.30 14.91 2.25
CA LYS A 593 25.70 15.06 1.84
C LYS A 593 25.90 14.82 0.33
N VAL A 594 25.33 13.77 -0.27
CA VAL A 594 25.41 13.55 -1.74
C VAL A 594 24.73 14.68 -2.51
N TYR A 595 23.60 15.19 -2.01
CA TYR A 595 22.81 16.23 -2.67
C TYR A 595 23.42 17.63 -2.51
N THR A 596 24.52 17.77 -1.75
CA THR A 596 25.30 19.02 -1.71
C THR A 596 25.82 19.42 -3.08
N VAL A 597 25.92 18.49 -4.04
CA VAL A 597 26.23 18.78 -5.45
C VAL A 597 25.27 19.83 -6.04
N TYR A 598 24.00 19.84 -5.64
CA TYR A 598 23.00 20.79 -6.10
C TYR A 598 23.04 22.14 -5.36
N SER A 599 23.89 22.27 -4.35
CA SER A 599 24.10 23.52 -3.63
C SER A 599 25.10 24.43 -4.34
N ARG A 600 25.29 25.65 -3.83
CA ARG A 600 26.23 26.65 -4.36
C ARG A 600 27.56 26.68 -3.58
N THR A 601 27.99 25.51 -3.09
CA THR A 601 29.30 25.27 -2.46
C THR A 601 30.44 25.27 -3.49
N THR A 602 31.68 25.40 -3.02
CA THR A 602 32.88 25.28 -3.87
C THR A 602 33.16 23.81 -4.20
N LEU A 603 33.86 23.57 -5.32
CA LEU A 603 34.19 22.20 -5.74
C LEU A 603 35.13 21.49 -4.74
N SER A 604 36.02 22.22 -4.07
CA SER A 604 36.91 21.66 -3.04
C SER A 604 36.16 21.19 -1.78
N GLU A 605 35.18 21.97 -1.31
CA GLU A 605 34.31 21.56 -0.21
C GLU A 605 33.47 20.34 -0.60
N LEU A 606 32.88 20.36 -1.80
CA LEU A 606 32.12 19.23 -2.34
C LEU A 606 32.97 17.96 -2.42
N TYR A 607 34.21 18.07 -2.88
CA TYR A 607 35.16 16.96 -2.96
C TYR A 607 35.42 16.33 -1.60
N ALA A 608 35.66 17.15 -0.57
CA ALA A 608 35.88 16.67 0.80
C ALA A 608 34.64 15.94 1.36
N VAL A 609 33.44 16.47 1.10
CA VAL A 609 32.17 15.86 1.55
C VAL A 609 31.95 14.51 0.87
N LEU A 610 32.10 14.43 -0.45
CA LEU A 610 31.88 13.19 -1.21
C LEU A 610 32.95 12.13 -0.91
N SER A 611 34.21 12.56 -0.74
CA SER A 611 35.31 11.68 -0.31
C SER A 611 35.04 11.06 1.06
N SER A 612 34.43 11.82 1.99
CA SER A 612 34.04 11.30 3.32
C SER A 612 33.01 10.17 3.25
N LEU A 613 32.27 10.06 2.14
CA LEU A 613 31.30 9.00 1.89
C LEU A 613 31.86 7.84 1.04
N SER A 614 33.16 7.84 0.75
CA SER A 614 33.82 6.85 -0.12
C SER A 614 33.23 6.81 -1.54
N VAL A 615 32.70 7.93 -2.05
CA VAL A 615 32.25 8.06 -3.44
C VAL A 615 33.48 8.12 -4.35
N ARG A 616 33.52 7.30 -5.40
CA ARG A 616 34.61 7.34 -6.40
C ARG A 616 34.15 8.00 -7.70
N TYR A 617 32.91 7.77 -8.09
CA TYR A 617 32.29 8.36 -9.27
C TYR A 617 30.99 9.05 -8.87
N LEU A 618 30.81 10.31 -9.28
CA LEU A 618 29.61 11.09 -9.06
C LEU A 618 28.85 11.24 -10.38
N VAL A 619 27.60 10.81 -10.40
CA VAL A 619 26.68 10.96 -11.53
C VAL A 619 25.83 12.21 -11.32
N VAL A 620 25.93 13.16 -12.23
CA VAL A 620 25.17 14.41 -12.22
C VAL A 620 24.18 14.39 -13.39
N GLY A 621 22.89 14.47 -13.08
CA GLY A 621 21.83 14.51 -14.10
C GLY A 621 21.38 15.94 -14.42
N THR A 622 21.29 16.27 -15.71
CA THR A 622 20.90 17.58 -16.22
C THR A 622 19.51 17.99 -15.76
N GLN A 623 18.55 17.05 -15.73
CA GLN A 623 17.20 17.26 -15.18
C GLN A 623 17.22 17.82 -13.74
N TRP A 624 18.12 17.34 -12.89
CA TRP A 624 18.16 17.72 -11.47
C TRP A 624 18.84 19.07 -11.25
N CYS A 625 19.72 19.46 -12.17
CA CYS A 625 20.47 20.72 -12.14
C CYS A 625 19.75 21.89 -12.79
N ARG A 626 19.23 21.66 -14.01
CA ARG A 626 18.65 22.70 -14.89
C ARG A 626 17.14 22.52 -15.08
N GLY A 627 16.57 21.43 -14.59
CA GLY A 627 15.16 21.13 -14.77
C GLY A 627 14.25 22.13 -14.07
N ARG A 628 13.13 22.44 -14.73
CA ARG A 628 12.11 23.33 -14.17
C ARG A 628 11.19 22.52 -13.26
N SER A 629 11.31 22.75 -11.97
CA SER A 629 10.34 22.28 -10.98
C SER A 629 9.31 23.36 -10.67
N ARG A 630 8.31 23.05 -9.83
CA ARG A 630 7.44 24.09 -9.25
C ARG A 630 8.32 25.17 -8.58
N PRO A 631 7.94 26.46 -8.62
CA PRO A 631 8.74 27.51 -8.01
C PRO A 631 9.00 27.24 -6.51
N GLY A 632 10.26 27.24 -6.10
CA GLY A 632 10.70 26.91 -4.74
C GLY A 632 10.93 25.42 -4.48
N CYS A 633 10.83 24.57 -5.50
CA CYS A 633 10.98 23.11 -5.41
C CYS A 633 12.10 22.53 -6.30
N GLY A 634 12.84 23.36 -7.04
CA GLY A 634 14.09 22.89 -7.66
C GLY A 634 15.11 22.53 -6.58
N LEU A 635 15.92 21.49 -6.78
CA LEU A 635 16.92 21.09 -5.76
C LEU A 635 17.88 22.23 -5.42
N THR A 636 18.26 23.03 -6.41
CA THR A 636 19.05 24.26 -6.23
C THR A 636 18.31 25.31 -5.40
N GLU A 637 17.00 25.49 -5.62
CA GLU A 637 16.16 26.43 -4.86
C GLU A 637 15.94 25.98 -3.41
N ILE A 638 15.83 24.67 -3.17
CA ILE A 638 15.77 24.09 -1.82
C ILE A 638 17.05 24.43 -1.05
N TRP A 639 18.22 24.30 -1.69
CA TRP A 639 19.48 24.71 -1.10
C TRP A 639 19.57 26.24 -0.92
N ASP A 640 19.08 27.05 -1.85
CA ASP A 640 19.04 28.51 -1.71
C ASP A 640 18.16 28.99 -0.55
N ALA A 641 17.13 28.20 -0.18
CA ALA A 641 16.29 28.48 0.98
C ALA A 641 16.99 28.19 2.31
N LEU A 642 17.89 27.18 2.32
CA LEU A 642 18.64 26.74 3.49
C LEU A 642 19.93 27.56 3.70
N ASP A 643 20.62 27.90 2.62
CA ASP A 643 21.88 28.65 2.61
C ASP A 643 21.70 29.94 1.79
N LYS A 644 21.21 30.98 2.46
CA LYS A 644 20.94 32.28 1.83
C LYS A 644 22.21 33.06 1.49
N GLU A 645 23.32 32.77 2.16
CA GLU A 645 24.58 33.52 2.02
C GLU A 645 25.25 33.21 0.68
N ARG A 646 25.16 31.96 0.21
CA ARG A 646 25.80 31.50 -1.04
C ARG A 646 24.93 31.66 -2.29
N LYS A 647 23.78 32.34 -2.19
CA LYS A 647 22.80 32.47 -3.30
C LYS A 647 23.37 33.14 -4.55
N SER A 648 24.40 33.98 -4.41
CA SER A 648 25.08 34.66 -5.51
C SER A 648 26.03 33.76 -6.32
N ASN A 649 26.50 32.65 -5.76
CA ASN A 649 27.46 31.76 -6.42
C ASN A 649 26.79 30.89 -7.49
N LYS A 650 27.54 30.38 -8.46
CA LYS A 650 27.00 29.39 -9.41
C LYS A 650 26.81 28.03 -8.69
N PRO A 651 25.71 27.29 -8.95
CA PRO A 651 25.53 25.94 -8.39
C PRO A 651 26.63 24.98 -8.84
N ALA A 652 27.15 24.17 -7.92
CA ALA A 652 28.28 23.28 -8.20
C ALA A 652 27.96 22.29 -9.33
N CYS A 653 26.74 21.76 -9.37
CA CYS A 653 26.34 20.83 -10.43
C CYS A 653 26.31 21.46 -11.84
N ILE A 654 26.06 22.78 -11.96
CA ILE A 654 26.14 23.47 -13.25
C ILE A 654 27.60 23.59 -13.70
N ILE A 655 28.52 23.86 -12.77
CA ILE A 655 29.96 23.95 -13.05
C ILE A 655 30.50 22.59 -13.50
N LEU A 656 30.11 21.49 -12.83
CA LEU A 656 30.54 20.14 -13.19
C LEU A 656 30.10 19.72 -14.61
N GLN A 657 28.93 20.18 -15.05
CA GLN A 657 28.37 19.93 -16.38
C GLN A 657 28.84 20.92 -17.45
N ASP A 658 29.59 21.97 -17.09
CA ASP A 658 30.05 22.98 -18.05
C ASP A 658 31.24 22.46 -18.85
N LEU A 659 31.03 22.18 -20.14
CA LEU A 659 32.07 21.60 -21.00
C LEU A 659 33.29 22.50 -21.19
N ASP A 660 33.10 23.82 -21.06
CA ASP A 660 34.14 24.82 -21.28
C ASP A 660 35.02 25.09 -20.04
N GLN A 661 34.64 24.53 -18.87
CA GLN A 661 35.39 24.68 -17.63
C GLN A 661 36.00 23.35 -17.18
N ASP A 662 37.24 23.41 -16.69
CA ASP A 662 37.90 22.27 -16.06
C ASP A 662 37.41 22.12 -14.61
N PRO A 663 36.78 20.99 -14.24
CA PRO A 663 36.12 20.85 -12.94
C PRO A 663 37.07 20.46 -11.79
N ASP A 664 38.28 21.03 -11.71
CA ASP A 664 39.24 20.75 -10.63
C ASP A 664 38.61 20.94 -9.23
N PRO A 665 38.76 19.99 -8.27
CA PRO A 665 39.61 18.79 -8.25
C PRO A 665 38.99 17.52 -8.87
N PHE A 666 37.83 17.60 -9.52
CA PHE A 666 37.19 16.47 -10.17
C PHE A 666 37.71 16.24 -11.59
N GLN A 667 37.71 15.00 -12.03
CA GLN A 667 38.03 14.64 -13.42
C GLN A 667 36.77 14.18 -14.15
N ARG A 668 36.35 14.90 -15.20
CA ARG A 668 35.23 14.44 -16.05
C ARG A 668 35.67 13.20 -16.84
N VAL A 669 34.90 12.12 -16.73
CA VAL A 669 35.22 10.82 -17.35
C VAL A 669 34.15 10.33 -18.34
N PHE A 670 32.94 10.87 -18.26
CA PHE A 670 31.84 10.60 -19.19
C PHE A 670 30.90 11.81 -19.24
N SER A 671 30.35 12.09 -20.41
CA SER A 671 29.26 13.07 -20.56
C SER A 671 28.44 12.76 -21.81
N ASN A 672 27.12 12.83 -21.66
CA ASN A 672 26.15 12.90 -22.74
C ASN A 672 25.14 14.02 -22.45
N ASP A 673 24.01 14.05 -23.15
CA ASP A 673 23.03 15.15 -23.06
C ASP A 673 22.37 15.25 -21.67
N ASP A 674 22.06 14.10 -21.06
CA ASP A 674 21.34 14.02 -19.78
C ASP A 674 22.24 13.78 -18.57
N TYR A 675 23.43 13.18 -18.74
CA TYR A 675 24.29 12.77 -17.63
C TYR A 675 25.75 13.17 -17.83
N THR A 676 26.37 13.62 -16.73
CA THR A 676 27.82 13.82 -16.64
C THR A 676 28.35 13.01 -15.47
N VAL A 677 29.40 12.21 -15.69
CA VAL A 677 30.08 11.48 -14.62
C VAL A 677 31.44 12.11 -14.37
N VAL A 678 31.68 12.46 -13.12
CA VAL A 678 32.97 12.96 -12.66
C VAL A 678 33.58 11.99 -11.66
N LYS A 679 34.89 11.80 -11.77
CA LYS A 679 35.70 10.98 -10.90
C LYS A 679 36.36 11.86 -9.84
N LEU A 680 36.40 11.36 -8.61
CA LEU A 680 37.11 11.96 -7.48
C LEU A 680 38.58 11.51 -7.43
#